data_AF-A0A7Y0A8R5-F1
#
_entry.id   AF-A0A7Y0A8R5-F1
#
_cell.length_a   1.000
_cell.length_b   1.000
_cell.length_c   1.000
_cell.angle_alpha   90.00
_cell.angle_beta   90.00
_cell.angle_gamma   90.00
#
_symmetry.space_group_name_H-M   'P 1'
#
loop_
_entity.id
_entity.type
_entity.pdbx_description
1 polymer ?
#
loop_
_entity_poly.entity_id
_entity_poly.type
_entity_poly.pdbx_seq_one_letter_code
_entity_poly.pdbx_strand_id
1 'polypeptide(L)'
;MGGNAGIRGYLIQTFICVLDSLEADNLWTSVTLEPLDESEKVDIRWKYANDVAKLCQIKSSENIIRHSAAKKWCEELETHSPNASEYELIVIGNVDEKLSKAKDIGNVKVGEIKPLNVQVLIDQASTKIDKYYENKNKPKISSQVRELIVKALTLEFGTSSIIGKEVSRADFDTKLLEWISAVEKQLDNNPYASLAPPTENLNTPINHRIVKKILELIGWHQFGENYTVECFNEKTEENEVHSVNFLGDFESKLKENSGDLIMVSSLHSLKYPDTSKIEISKYLNDTDIVYLDLEKKNKIPLKKFDSTDIYSLLFWLSTDNSEVSTDFIHYTKENYKRNLLNENMNYFLIDNNKANFLISSITTAKNYRPDVPVKFAYPITEATQSPNRIGARGLKLPPQYINSSVLPITKESKSKISFLLFCSDPFSQEALKKLIWLTISLTSGYGNEYILYFPDYNEADNKNDALEVIRSFNEELLDEKIKVLKYNSIDTEALDSLSNTKVITSKNETYEEDNQPSLVNSKHLNEAFVNILPYGDIIKPFLKTDAITANDIKFFLGKKGIYTRNADIKKLIDLMTSLLFSPKELEDFKSYIDVKGKTVNSSDAFFNIKQDETLESVFKKVKINTDNLTDGLNVKIINSDSLKFEASPAKDEFKLTLITETKDPTSSLLVNTKPGKAEVVVKKKDNQLVVVTENTINKADKYIVNRLVKLVEEEFKRIDFIEEEKIKAMFKNFSSNTERVNFLLSFSNIASSAMFHEADIQNIRFKFDENTEIPEFYRDKVDKDLIINFEGKGLQTLTELSELNAKESIFLEEMRVLYKFNFLNIKNGMYKVTYNFSNALKNKPEFDGVFKSAPYLMKTNSVKSLSSIENLEKELGKEIENLKLEKLKLFNIIK
;
A
#
# COMPACT_ATOMS: atom_id res chain seq x y z
N MET A 1 -24.46 18.15 35.46
CA MET A 1 -24.22 16.86 34.78
C MET A 1 -22.95 16.99 33.95
N GLY A 2 -22.10 15.96 33.86
CA GLY A 2 -20.99 15.97 32.91
C GLY A 2 -21.49 15.80 31.46
N GLY A 3 -20.76 16.33 30.47
CA GLY A 3 -21.20 16.32 29.06
C GLY A 3 -21.58 14.94 28.53
N ASN A 4 -20.83 13.89 28.89
CA ASN A 4 -21.10 12.52 28.46
C ASN A 4 -22.45 11.97 28.98
N ALA A 5 -22.87 12.34 30.19
CA ALA A 5 -24.13 11.89 30.77
C ALA A 5 -25.34 12.54 30.09
N GLY A 6 -25.19 13.80 29.65
CA GLY A 6 -26.22 14.50 28.89
C GLY A 6 -26.43 13.89 27.50
N ILE A 7 -25.34 13.69 26.73
CA ILE A 7 -25.40 13.05 25.40
C ILE A 7 -26.03 11.66 25.47
N ARG A 8 -25.68 10.87 26.49
CA ARG A 8 -26.26 9.55 26.71
C ARG A 8 -27.76 9.61 26.98
N GLY A 9 -28.22 10.59 27.76
CA GLY A 9 -29.64 10.83 28.02
C GLY A 9 -30.44 11.05 26.74
N TYR A 10 -29.97 11.97 25.90
CA TYR A 10 -30.59 12.26 24.60
C TYR A 10 -30.62 11.07 23.65
N LEU A 11 -29.53 10.32 23.59
CA LEU A 11 -29.46 9.14 22.74
C LEU A 11 -30.47 8.07 23.19
N ILE A 12 -30.60 7.87 24.50
CA ILE A 12 -31.58 6.93 25.08
C ILE A 12 -33.01 7.37 24.81
N GLN A 13 -33.34 8.65 24.99
CA GLN A 13 -34.65 9.20 24.67
C GLN A 13 -35.02 8.91 23.21
N THR A 14 -34.06 9.12 22.31
CA THR A 14 -34.25 8.86 20.88
C THR A 14 -34.49 7.38 20.59
N PHE A 15 -33.73 6.46 21.20
CA PHE A 15 -33.95 5.02 21.03
C PHE A 15 -35.33 4.57 21.49
N ILE A 16 -35.82 5.11 22.61
CA ILE A 16 -37.15 4.78 23.12
C ILE A 16 -38.24 5.32 22.20
N CYS A 17 -38.10 6.55 21.72
CA CYS A 17 -39.01 7.12 20.72
C CYS A 17 -39.11 6.22 19.48
N VAL A 18 -37.97 5.75 18.95
CA VAL A 18 -37.95 4.82 17.82
C VAL A 18 -38.59 3.48 18.18
N LEU A 19 -38.26 2.87 19.32
CA LEU A 19 -38.83 1.59 19.76
C LEU A 19 -40.36 1.65 19.86
N ASP A 20 -40.88 2.68 20.51
CA ASP A 20 -42.30 2.83 20.77
C ASP A 20 -43.04 3.26 19.49
N SER A 21 -42.37 3.94 18.55
CA SER A 21 -42.95 4.27 17.24
C SER A 21 -43.25 3.03 16.39
N LEU A 22 -42.49 1.96 16.60
CA LEU A 22 -42.57 0.68 15.91
C LEU A 22 -43.55 -0.32 16.57
N GLU A 23 -44.11 0.02 17.73
CA GLU A 23 -45.07 -0.83 18.44
C GLU A 23 -46.41 -0.93 17.68
N ALA A 24 -46.89 -2.16 17.50
CA ALA A 24 -48.09 -2.44 16.72
C ALA A 24 -49.38 -1.98 17.42
N ASP A 25 -49.37 -1.94 18.75
CA ASP A 25 -50.47 -1.48 19.60
C ASP A 25 -50.43 0.03 19.87
N ASN A 26 -49.35 0.72 19.48
CA ASN A 26 -49.24 2.18 19.61
C ASN A 26 -49.85 2.88 18.37
N LEU A 27 -51.14 3.21 18.47
CA LEU A 27 -51.96 3.82 17.40
C LEU A 27 -51.81 5.35 17.31
N TRP A 28 -50.57 5.84 17.35
CA TRP A 28 -50.26 7.27 17.31
C TRP A 28 -50.48 7.88 15.90
N THR A 29 -50.86 9.16 15.85
CA THR A 29 -51.04 9.95 14.63
C THR A 29 -49.83 10.84 14.34
N SER A 30 -49.24 11.43 15.38
CA SER A 30 -47.95 12.12 15.31
C SER A 30 -47.13 11.98 16.60
N VAL A 31 -45.82 12.19 16.48
CA VAL A 31 -44.86 12.17 17.59
C VAL A 31 -43.91 13.36 17.50
N THR A 32 -43.56 13.94 18.64
CA THR A 32 -42.54 14.99 18.77
C THR A 32 -41.55 14.58 19.84
N LEU A 33 -40.26 14.47 19.48
CA LEU A 33 -39.16 14.30 20.42
C LEU A 33 -38.63 15.69 20.80
N GLU A 34 -38.49 15.97 22.09
CA GLU A 34 -38.14 17.29 22.65
C GLU A 34 -39.06 18.42 22.11
N PRO A 35 -40.37 18.39 22.42
CA PRO A 35 -41.31 19.44 22.01
C PRO A 35 -40.93 20.82 22.59
N LEU A 36 -40.76 21.81 21.71
CA LEU A 36 -40.37 23.18 22.11
C LEU A 36 -41.51 23.98 22.76
N ASP A 37 -42.74 23.54 22.58
CA ASP A 37 -43.97 24.17 23.08
C ASP A 37 -44.46 23.59 24.42
N GLU A 38 -43.70 22.68 25.02
CA GLU A 38 -43.99 22.02 26.30
C GLU A 38 -42.93 22.34 27.36
N SER A 39 -43.13 21.82 28.58
CA SER A 39 -42.10 21.88 29.63
C SER A 39 -40.85 21.10 29.22
N GLU A 40 -39.66 21.57 29.64
CA GLU A 40 -38.39 20.82 29.58
C GLU A 40 -38.41 19.45 30.31
N LYS A 41 -39.53 19.12 30.98
CA LYS A 41 -39.75 17.81 31.60
C LYS A 41 -40.33 16.78 30.63
N VAL A 42 -40.85 17.22 29.48
CA VAL A 42 -41.45 16.37 28.45
C VAL A 42 -40.37 16.02 27.43
N ASP A 43 -40.02 14.73 27.38
CA ASP A 43 -39.01 14.26 26.44
C ASP A 43 -39.67 13.80 25.13
N ILE A 44 -40.87 13.18 25.20
CA ILE A 44 -41.64 12.76 24.02
C ILE A 44 -43.11 13.14 24.19
N ARG A 45 -43.71 13.67 23.13
CA ARG A 45 -45.16 13.88 23.01
C ARG A 45 -45.73 12.99 21.91
N TRP A 46 -46.73 12.19 22.26
CA TRP A 46 -47.53 11.40 21.32
C TRP A 46 -48.91 12.03 21.17
N LYS A 47 -49.40 12.14 19.94
CA LYS A 47 -50.80 12.46 19.64
C LYS A 47 -51.51 11.23 19.10
N TYR A 48 -52.76 11.05 19.49
CA TYR A 48 -53.65 9.97 19.06
C TYR A 48 -54.89 10.55 18.37
N ALA A 49 -55.79 9.69 17.90
CA ALA A 49 -57.10 10.12 17.40
C ALA A 49 -57.91 10.83 18.50
N ASN A 50 -58.79 11.76 18.11
CA ASN A 50 -59.64 12.56 19.00
C ASN A 50 -58.90 13.54 19.95
N ASP A 51 -57.79 14.13 19.48
CA ASP A 51 -56.98 15.13 20.22
C ASP A 51 -56.42 14.65 21.58
N VAL A 52 -56.31 13.33 21.77
CA VAL A 52 -55.68 12.74 22.96
C VAL A 52 -54.16 12.91 22.85
N ALA A 53 -53.55 13.52 23.86
CA ALA A 53 -52.11 13.72 23.95
C ALA A 53 -51.51 12.98 25.14
N LYS A 54 -50.47 12.17 24.90
CA LYS A 54 -49.68 11.50 25.94
C LYS A 54 -48.30 12.12 26.03
N LEU A 55 -47.92 12.55 27.23
CA LEU A 55 -46.59 13.10 27.51
C LEU A 55 -45.73 12.09 28.25
N CYS A 56 -44.55 11.82 27.71
CA CYS A 56 -43.61 10.86 28.25
C CYS A 56 -42.35 11.57 28.76
N GLN A 57 -41.90 11.16 29.94
CA GLN A 57 -40.58 11.51 30.46
C GLN A 57 -39.71 10.26 30.57
N ILE A 58 -38.45 10.38 30.20
CA ILE A 58 -37.49 9.28 30.18
C ILE A 58 -36.35 9.61 31.14
N LYS A 59 -36.02 8.66 32.01
CA LYS A 59 -34.93 8.80 32.97
C LYS A 59 -34.01 7.60 32.90
N SER A 60 -32.73 7.86 32.65
CA SER A 60 -31.69 6.84 32.59
C SER A 60 -30.62 7.07 33.65
N SER A 61 -30.13 5.98 34.26
CA SER A 61 -29.07 6.04 35.29
C SER A 61 -28.30 4.73 35.38
N GLU A 62 -26.98 4.84 35.57
CA GLU A 62 -26.13 3.69 35.94
C GLU A 62 -26.36 3.29 37.41
N ASN A 63 -26.71 4.27 38.26
CA ASN A 63 -27.04 4.06 39.67
C ASN A 63 -28.51 3.64 39.84
N ILE A 64 -28.80 2.96 40.95
CA ILE A 64 -30.16 2.53 41.32
C ILE A 64 -31.11 3.74 41.41
N ILE A 65 -32.16 3.71 40.60
CA ILE A 65 -33.25 4.69 40.61
C ILE A 65 -34.24 4.30 41.70
N ARG A 66 -34.45 5.22 42.64
CA ARG A 66 -35.34 5.00 43.79
C ARG A 66 -36.76 5.49 43.50
N HIS A 67 -37.75 4.82 44.08
CA HIS A 67 -39.17 5.23 44.01
C HIS A 67 -39.36 6.70 44.45
N SER A 68 -38.60 7.19 45.43
CA SER A 68 -38.70 8.59 45.88
C SER A 68 -38.30 9.60 44.79
N ALA A 69 -37.32 9.26 43.96
CA ALA A 69 -36.89 10.10 42.85
C ALA A 69 -37.91 10.04 41.70
N ALA A 70 -38.39 8.83 41.37
CA ALA A 70 -39.46 8.64 40.38
C ALA A 70 -40.73 9.42 40.75
N LYS A 71 -41.14 9.38 42.02
CA LYS A 71 -42.30 10.15 42.51
C LYS A 71 -42.13 11.65 42.27
N LYS A 72 -40.94 12.20 42.54
CA LYS A 72 -40.65 13.62 42.30
C LYS A 72 -40.76 13.96 40.81
N TRP A 73 -40.25 13.10 39.92
CA TRP A 73 -40.35 13.30 38.48
C TRP A 73 -41.79 13.23 37.97
N CYS A 74 -42.59 12.27 38.46
CA CYS A 74 -44.02 12.19 38.14
C CYS A 74 -44.77 13.47 38.56
N GLU A 75 -44.54 13.95 39.78
CA GLU A 75 -45.14 15.20 40.29
C GLU A 75 -44.69 16.41 39.46
N GLU A 76 -43.40 16.48 39.09
CA GLU A 76 -42.87 17.55 38.24
C GLU A 76 -43.50 17.52 36.83
N LEU A 77 -43.66 16.33 36.22
CA LEU A 77 -44.23 16.17 34.88
C LEU A 77 -45.69 16.64 34.83
N GLU A 78 -46.52 16.24 35.80
CA GLU A 78 -47.92 16.66 35.89
C GLU A 78 -48.06 18.16 36.17
N THR A 79 -47.23 18.71 37.08
CA THR A 79 -47.34 20.11 37.50
C THR A 79 -46.97 21.07 36.37
N HIS A 80 -45.99 20.72 35.54
CA HIS A 80 -45.46 21.63 34.51
C HIS A 80 -46.11 21.44 33.13
N SER A 81 -46.92 20.40 32.93
CA SER A 81 -47.61 20.14 31.67
C SER A 81 -49.08 19.69 31.88
N PRO A 82 -49.95 20.50 32.51
CA PRO A 82 -51.24 20.07 33.04
C PRO A 82 -52.30 19.69 31.99
N ASN A 83 -52.05 19.98 30.71
CA ASN A 83 -53.04 19.86 29.63
C ASN A 83 -52.97 18.51 28.88
N ALA A 84 -52.17 17.55 29.34
CA ALA A 84 -52.11 16.23 28.72
C ALA A 84 -53.26 15.33 29.15
N SER A 85 -53.67 14.45 28.25
CA SER A 85 -54.66 13.40 28.53
C SER A 85 -54.06 12.26 29.34
N GLU A 86 -52.78 11.95 29.11
CA GLU A 86 -52.07 10.84 29.75
C GLU A 86 -50.61 11.21 30.01
N TYR A 87 -50.04 10.68 31.10
CA TYR A 87 -48.63 10.86 31.45
C TYR A 87 -47.94 9.52 31.66
N GLU A 88 -46.71 9.40 31.19
CA GLU A 88 -45.92 8.17 31.31
C GLU A 88 -44.46 8.47 31.69
N LEU A 89 -43.94 7.74 32.68
CA LEU A 89 -42.53 7.76 33.07
C LEU A 89 -41.86 6.45 32.66
N ILE A 90 -40.86 6.54 31.78
CA ILE A 90 -40.06 5.40 31.33
C ILE A 90 -38.69 5.46 32.00
N VAL A 91 -38.30 4.35 32.64
CA VAL A 91 -37.09 4.28 33.45
C VAL A 91 -36.11 3.27 32.84
N ILE A 92 -34.85 3.70 32.65
CA ILE A 92 -33.79 2.88 32.09
C ILE A 92 -32.63 2.71 33.09
N GLY A 93 -32.34 1.46 33.43
CA GLY A 93 -31.31 1.09 34.40
C GLY A 93 -31.87 0.32 35.59
N ASN A 94 -31.09 0.21 36.64
CA ASN A 94 -31.47 -0.53 37.84
C ASN A 94 -32.45 0.29 38.69
N VAL A 95 -33.48 -0.36 39.24
CA VAL A 95 -34.49 0.28 40.11
C VAL A 95 -34.56 -0.39 41.48
N ASP A 96 -35.12 0.31 42.47
CA ASP A 96 -35.45 -0.32 43.76
C ASP A 96 -36.70 -1.22 43.66
N GLU A 97 -36.84 -2.13 44.64
CA GLU A 97 -37.94 -3.12 44.64
C GLU A 97 -39.32 -2.45 44.62
N LYS A 98 -39.45 -1.29 45.27
CA LYS A 98 -40.71 -0.56 45.35
C LYS A 98 -41.12 0.01 43.99
N LEU A 99 -40.17 0.56 43.24
CA LEU A 99 -40.40 1.07 41.89
C LEU A 99 -40.63 -0.07 40.89
N SER A 100 -39.92 -1.20 41.04
CA SER A 100 -40.09 -2.38 40.15
C SER A 100 -41.52 -2.96 40.14
N LYS A 101 -42.28 -2.74 41.21
CA LYS A 101 -43.66 -3.23 41.38
C LYS A 101 -44.72 -2.15 41.15
N ALA A 102 -44.30 -0.89 40.97
CA ALA A 102 -45.22 0.22 40.77
C ALA A 102 -45.73 0.22 39.32
N LYS A 103 -47.06 0.21 39.14
CA LYS A 103 -47.69 0.40 37.82
C LYS A 103 -47.98 1.87 37.54
N ASP A 104 -48.32 2.61 38.59
CA ASP A 104 -48.71 4.02 38.53
C ASP A 104 -48.14 4.75 39.75
N ILE A 105 -47.75 6.01 39.56
CA ILE A 105 -47.35 6.92 40.62
C ILE A 105 -48.12 8.23 40.42
N GLY A 106 -49.18 8.43 41.20
CA GLY A 106 -50.11 9.54 40.94
C GLY A 106 -50.99 9.22 39.72
N ASN A 107 -51.13 10.17 38.79
CA ASN A 107 -51.78 9.95 37.50
C ASN A 107 -50.76 9.62 36.39
N VAL A 108 -49.47 9.45 36.74
CA VAL A 108 -48.41 9.05 35.80
C VAL A 108 -48.25 7.54 35.81
N LYS A 109 -48.42 6.92 34.65
CA LYS A 109 -48.14 5.50 34.44
C LYS A 109 -46.64 5.25 34.43
N VAL A 110 -46.20 4.20 35.10
CA VAL A 110 -44.80 3.75 35.04
C VAL A 110 -44.67 2.74 33.89
N GLY A 111 -43.88 3.11 32.88
CA GLY A 111 -43.61 2.26 31.72
C GLY A 111 -42.73 1.05 32.05
N GLU A 112 -42.55 0.18 31.06
CA GLU A 112 -41.66 -1.00 31.21
C GLU A 112 -40.22 -0.55 31.52
N ILE A 113 -39.62 -1.13 32.56
CA ILE A 113 -38.24 -0.85 32.94
C ILE A 113 -37.29 -1.57 31.99
N LYS A 114 -36.41 -0.81 31.32
CA LYS A 114 -35.47 -1.34 30.34
C LYS A 114 -34.02 -1.30 30.88
N PRO A 115 -33.16 -2.25 30.50
CA PRO A 115 -31.75 -2.22 30.93
C PRO A 115 -31.01 -1.06 30.26
N LEU A 116 -30.01 -0.50 30.96
CA LEU A 116 -29.11 0.52 30.40
C LEU A 116 -28.06 -0.13 29.49
N ASN A 117 -28.50 -0.73 28.39
CA ASN A 117 -27.64 -1.34 27.39
C ASN A 117 -28.12 -0.97 25.99
N VAL A 118 -27.34 -0.14 25.29
CA VAL A 118 -27.68 0.37 23.97
C VAL A 118 -27.80 -0.76 22.93
N GLN A 119 -26.96 -1.80 23.03
CA GLN A 119 -27.03 -2.93 22.10
C GLN A 119 -28.36 -3.68 22.25
N VAL A 120 -28.81 -3.90 23.49
CA VAL A 120 -30.12 -4.53 23.75
C VAL A 120 -31.27 -3.71 23.17
N LEU A 121 -31.22 -2.38 23.28
CA LEU A 121 -32.24 -1.50 22.68
C LEU A 121 -32.24 -1.57 21.15
N ILE A 122 -31.04 -1.65 20.54
CA ILE A 122 -30.88 -1.81 19.09
C ILE A 122 -31.42 -3.17 18.63
N ASP A 123 -31.15 -4.25 19.35
CA ASP A 123 -31.62 -5.60 19.02
C ASP A 123 -33.15 -5.70 19.14
N GLN A 124 -33.74 -5.04 20.16
CA GLN A 124 -35.19 -4.91 20.32
C GLN A 124 -35.82 -4.13 19.16
N ALA A 125 -35.25 -2.98 18.79
CA ALA A 125 -35.75 -2.16 17.69
C ALA A 125 -35.66 -2.91 16.35
N SER A 126 -34.56 -3.64 16.14
CA SER A 126 -34.37 -4.50 14.96
C SER A 126 -35.47 -5.57 14.89
N THR A 127 -35.79 -6.22 16.00
CA THR A 127 -36.89 -7.20 16.04
C THR A 127 -38.25 -6.58 15.73
N LYS A 128 -38.51 -5.34 16.19
CA LYS A 128 -39.76 -4.63 15.92
C LYS A 128 -39.89 -4.18 14.47
N ILE A 129 -38.80 -3.72 13.83
CA ILE A 129 -38.79 -3.40 12.39
C ILE A 129 -39.20 -4.61 11.56
N ASP A 130 -38.70 -5.80 11.91
CA ASP A 130 -39.04 -7.04 11.22
C ASP A 130 -40.54 -7.33 11.30
N LYS A 131 -41.11 -7.30 12.52
CA LYS A 131 -42.56 -7.49 12.74
C LYS A 131 -43.40 -6.43 12.03
N TYR A 132 -42.96 -5.17 12.04
CA TYR A 132 -43.63 -4.08 11.37
C TYR A 132 -43.72 -4.31 9.85
N TYR A 133 -42.65 -4.87 9.25
CA TYR A 133 -42.60 -5.16 7.82
C TYR A 133 -43.40 -6.42 7.45
N GLU A 134 -43.35 -7.47 8.28
CA GLU A 134 -44.19 -8.68 8.13
C GLU A 134 -45.69 -8.33 8.13
N ASN A 135 -46.12 -7.45 9.04
CA ASN A 135 -47.51 -7.00 9.13
C ASN A 135 -47.99 -6.25 7.87
N LYS A 136 -47.08 -5.76 7.02
CA LYS A 136 -47.38 -5.14 5.71
C LYS A 136 -47.28 -6.13 4.53
N ASN A 137 -47.32 -7.44 4.79
CA ASN A 137 -47.20 -8.52 3.80
C ASN A 137 -45.88 -8.50 2.99
N LYS A 138 -44.78 -8.06 3.61
CA LYS A 138 -43.45 -8.01 3.01
C LYS A 138 -42.50 -9.07 3.61
N PRO A 139 -41.47 -9.54 2.88
CA PRO A 139 -40.55 -10.57 3.36
C PRO A 139 -39.71 -10.09 4.55
N LYS A 140 -39.23 -11.04 5.37
CA LYS A 140 -38.33 -10.74 6.50
C LYS A 140 -37.05 -10.04 6.06
N ILE A 141 -36.60 -9.08 6.87
CA ILE A 141 -35.42 -8.27 6.60
C ILE A 141 -34.19 -8.89 7.28
N SER A 142 -33.02 -8.86 6.64
CA SER A 142 -31.77 -9.36 7.25
C SER A 142 -31.41 -8.59 8.55
N SER A 143 -30.71 -9.24 9.49
CA SER A 143 -30.33 -8.63 10.78
C SER A 143 -29.51 -7.34 10.62
N GLN A 144 -28.56 -7.33 9.69
CA GLN A 144 -27.68 -6.18 9.44
C GLN A 144 -28.45 -4.98 8.85
N VAL A 145 -29.40 -5.23 7.94
CA VAL A 145 -30.24 -4.16 7.37
C VAL A 145 -31.15 -3.56 8.43
N ARG A 146 -31.72 -4.39 9.32
CA ARG A 146 -32.52 -3.92 10.45
C ARG A 146 -31.71 -3.01 11.37
N GLU A 147 -30.50 -3.40 11.75
CA GLU A 147 -29.63 -2.59 12.60
C GLU A 147 -29.29 -1.23 11.96
N LEU A 148 -29.03 -1.22 10.65
CA LEU A 148 -28.76 0.03 9.91
C LEU A 148 -29.96 0.97 9.95
N ILE A 149 -31.16 0.44 9.72
CA ILE A 149 -32.38 1.23 9.72
C ILE A 149 -32.64 1.80 11.12
N VAL A 150 -32.38 1.04 12.19
CA VAL A 150 -32.47 1.58 13.56
C VAL A 150 -31.55 2.79 13.71
N LYS A 151 -30.28 2.68 13.30
CA LYS A 151 -29.31 3.79 13.40
C LYS A 151 -29.72 5.00 12.57
N ALA A 152 -30.24 4.79 11.36
CA ALA A 152 -30.74 5.85 10.49
C ALA A 152 -31.98 6.55 11.09
N LEU A 153 -32.91 5.78 11.66
CA LEU A 153 -34.08 6.31 12.35
C LEU A 153 -33.67 7.12 13.58
N THR A 154 -32.71 6.62 14.37
CA THR A 154 -32.17 7.36 15.52
C THR A 154 -31.56 8.69 15.09
N LEU A 155 -30.81 8.73 14.00
CA LEU A 155 -30.24 9.98 13.48
C LEU A 155 -31.32 10.97 13.01
N GLU A 156 -32.36 10.48 12.32
CA GLU A 156 -33.45 11.33 11.81
C GLU A 156 -34.32 11.91 12.93
N PHE A 157 -34.68 11.09 13.92
CA PHE A 157 -35.43 11.55 15.10
C PHE A 157 -34.58 12.51 15.94
N GLY A 158 -33.28 12.21 16.12
CA GLY A 158 -32.34 13.10 16.81
C GLY A 158 -32.11 14.43 16.07
N THR A 159 -32.17 14.45 14.75
CA THR A 159 -32.10 15.70 13.97
C THR A 159 -33.41 16.48 14.08
N SER A 160 -34.54 15.77 14.09
CA SER A 160 -35.87 16.37 14.23
C SER A 160 -36.09 17.00 15.61
N SER A 161 -35.48 16.47 16.67
CA SER A 161 -35.59 17.02 18.02
C SER A 161 -34.87 18.36 18.20
N ILE A 162 -33.82 18.66 17.41
CA ILE A 162 -33.10 19.95 17.45
C ILE A 162 -34.05 21.14 17.23
N ILE A 163 -35.08 20.94 16.42
CA ILE A 163 -36.07 21.97 16.06
C ILE A 163 -37.48 21.62 16.58
N GLY A 164 -37.63 20.60 17.44
CA GLY A 164 -38.92 20.13 17.95
C GLY A 164 -39.92 19.74 16.86
N LYS A 165 -39.45 19.17 15.76
CA LYS A 165 -40.29 18.86 14.60
C LYS A 165 -41.28 17.73 14.91
N GLU A 166 -42.55 17.97 14.61
CA GLU A 166 -43.59 16.94 14.65
C GLU A 166 -43.47 16.00 13.43
N VAL A 167 -43.42 14.69 13.71
CA VAL A 167 -43.35 13.63 12.70
C VAL A 167 -44.71 12.92 12.66
N SER A 168 -45.36 12.91 11.49
CA SER A 168 -46.63 12.19 11.32
C SER A 168 -46.40 10.69 11.11
N ARG A 169 -47.40 9.86 11.44
CA ARG A 169 -47.34 8.41 11.21
C ARG A 169 -47.17 8.07 9.73
N ALA A 170 -47.82 8.83 8.86
CA ALA A 170 -47.72 8.66 7.41
C ALA A 170 -46.30 8.97 6.89
N ASP A 171 -45.67 10.04 7.38
CA ASP A 171 -44.30 10.41 6.98
C ASP A 171 -43.29 9.38 7.49
N PHE A 172 -43.45 8.93 8.74
CA PHE A 172 -42.63 7.86 9.32
C PHE A 172 -42.72 6.58 8.51
N ASP A 173 -43.96 6.12 8.24
CA ASP A 173 -44.22 4.92 7.46
C ASP A 173 -43.61 5.01 6.05
N THR A 174 -43.75 6.17 5.39
CA THR A 174 -43.22 6.38 4.03
C THR A 174 -41.70 6.34 4.02
N LYS A 175 -41.03 7.09 4.91
CA LYS A 175 -39.56 7.13 5.00
C LYS A 175 -38.96 5.76 5.35
N LEU A 176 -39.57 5.05 6.30
CA LEU A 176 -39.14 3.71 6.68
C LEU A 176 -39.20 2.74 5.49
N LEU A 177 -40.31 2.77 4.74
CA LEU A 177 -40.47 1.95 3.54
C LEU A 177 -39.48 2.35 2.44
N GLU A 178 -39.24 3.63 2.22
CA GLU A 178 -38.25 4.13 1.25
C GLU A 178 -36.84 3.68 1.57
N TRP A 179 -36.41 3.79 2.83
CA TRP A 179 -35.07 3.36 3.24
C TRP A 179 -34.89 1.85 3.15
N ILE A 180 -35.89 1.06 3.57
CA ILE A 180 -35.83 -0.39 3.40
C ILE A 180 -35.73 -0.74 1.91
N SER A 181 -36.59 -0.13 1.08
CA SER A 181 -36.60 -0.39 -0.37
C SER A 181 -35.30 0.07 -1.06
N ALA A 182 -34.68 1.15 -0.60
CA ALA A 182 -33.42 1.65 -1.12
C ALA A 182 -32.25 0.71 -0.77
N VAL A 183 -32.22 0.17 0.45
CA VAL A 183 -31.22 -0.82 0.89
C VAL A 183 -31.45 -2.16 0.18
N GLU A 184 -32.70 -2.60 0.02
CA GLU A 184 -33.05 -3.80 -0.76
C GLU A 184 -32.62 -3.65 -2.23
N LYS A 185 -32.91 -2.50 -2.87
CA LYS A 185 -32.50 -2.23 -4.25
C LYS A 185 -30.98 -2.10 -4.42
N GLN A 186 -30.26 -1.58 -3.41
CA GLN A 186 -28.79 -1.58 -3.41
C GLN A 186 -28.24 -3.00 -3.32
N LEU A 187 -28.83 -3.84 -2.46
CA LEU A 187 -28.47 -5.24 -2.36
C LEU A 187 -28.75 -5.97 -3.67
N ASP A 188 -29.90 -5.79 -4.30
CA ASP A 188 -30.26 -6.47 -5.57
C ASP A 188 -29.34 -6.11 -6.75
N ASN A 189 -28.82 -4.88 -6.78
CA ASN A 189 -27.91 -4.43 -7.84
C ASN A 189 -26.42 -4.72 -7.55
N ASN A 190 -26.10 -5.30 -6.39
CA ASN A 190 -24.72 -5.60 -6.02
C ASN A 190 -24.26 -6.94 -6.62
N PRO A 191 -23.04 -7.06 -7.16
CA PRO A 191 -22.55 -8.32 -7.70
C PRO A 191 -22.53 -9.47 -6.69
N TYR A 192 -22.51 -9.22 -5.37
CA TYR A 192 -22.57 -10.27 -4.35
C TYR A 192 -23.99 -10.77 -4.04
N ALA A 193 -25.04 -10.09 -4.52
CA ALA A 193 -26.43 -10.45 -4.28
C ALA A 193 -26.77 -11.85 -4.80
N SER A 194 -26.29 -12.19 -5.99
CA SER A 194 -26.53 -13.50 -6.59
C SER A 194 -25.73 -14.63 -5.92
N LEU A 195 -24.60 -14.30 -5.27
CA LEU A 195 -23.83 -15.27 -4.47
C LEU A 195 -24.49 -15.57 -3.12
N ALA A 196 -25.25 -14.60 -2.59
CA ALA A 196 -26.00 -14.75 -1.36
C ALA A 196 -27.36 -14.05 -1.46
N PRO A 197 -28.34 -14.64 -2.18
CA PRO A 197 -29.65 -14.02 -2.37
C PRO A 197 -30.31 -13.71 -1.02
N PRO A 198 -31.00 -12.55 -0.86
CA PRO A 198 -31.60 -12.14 0.42
C PRO A 198 -32.58 -13.16 1.00
N THR A 199 -33.16 -14.00 0.15
CA THR A 199 -34.21 -14.97 0.45
C THR A 199 -33.70 -16.31 0.99
N GLU A 200 -32.41 -16.62 0.87
CA GLU A 200 -31.81 -17.88 1.33
C GLU A 200 -31.33 -17.79 2.79
N ASN A 201 -31.86 -18.61 3.70
CA ASN A 201 -31.42 -18.79 5.09
C ASN A 201 -31.06 -17.49 5.85
N LEU A 202 -32.10 -16.80 6.36
CA LEU A 202 -32.03 -15.55 7.13
C LEU A 202 -31.16 -15.59 8.41
N ASN A 203 -30.78 -16.78 8.89
CA ASN A 203 -30.03 -16.96 10.14
C ASN A 203 -28.51 -16.89 9.97
N THR A 204 -27.98 -16.93 8.75
CA THR A 204 -26.52 -16.91 8.48
C THR A 204 -26.11 -15.56 7.88
N PRO A 205 -25.08 -14.88 8.42
CA PRO A 205 -24.63 -13.58 7.90
C PRO A 205 -24.28 -13.62 6.41
N ILE A 206 -24.56 -12.52 5.70
CA ILE A 206 -24.35 -12.42 4.24
C ILE A 206 -22.88 -12.65 3.85
N ASN A 207 -21.92 -12.08 4.59
CA ASN A 207 -20.49 -12.30 4.38
C ASN A 207 -20.10 -13.77 4.49
N HIS A 208 -20.64 -14.49 5.48
CA HIS A 208 -20.35 -15.92 5.65
C HIS A 208 -20.84 -16.71 4.44
N ARG A 209 -22.04 -16.38 3.93
CA ARG A 209 -22.62 -17.01 2.73
C ARG A 209 -21.80 -16.72 1.47
N ILE A 210 -21.44 -15.46 1.23
CA ILE A 210 -20.61 -15.04 0.09
C ILE A 210 -19.26 -15.76 0.14
N VAL A 211 -18.56 -15.69 1.28
CA VAL A 211 -17.25 -16.32 1.43
C VAL A 211 -17.36 -17.83 1.23
N LYS A 212 -18.36 -18.50 1.81
CA LYS A 212 -18.59 -19.94 1.56
C LYS A 212 -18.69 -20.27 0.08
N LYS A 213 -19.43 -19.48 -0.71
CA LYS A 213 -19.51 -19.66 -2.18
C LYS A 213 -18.19 -19.42 -2.88
N ILE A 214 -17.39 -18.44 -2.44
CA ILE A 214 -16.04 -18.23 -2.96
C ILE A 214 -15.15 -19.44 -2.65
N LEU A 215 -15.19 -19.96 -1.42
CA LEU A 215 -14.43 -21.15 -1.02
C LEU A 215 -14.85 -22.39 -1.85
N GLU A 216 -16.15 -22.57 -2.11
CA GLU A 216 -16.66 -23.60 -3.01
C GLU A 216 -16.12 -23.43 -4.44
N LEU A 217 -16.12 -22.20 -4.96
CA LEU A 217 -15.63 -21.84 -6.30
C LEU A 217 -14.14 -22.16 -6.51
N ILE A 218 -13.31 -21.97 -5.49
CA ILE A 218 -11.85 -22.21 -5.55
C ILE A 218 -11.44 -23.63 -5.14
N GLY A 219 -12.42 -24.51 -4.88
CA GLY A 219 -12.19 -25.93 -4.58
C GLY A 219 -11.97 -26.25 -3.10
N TRP A 220 -12.26 -25.32 -2.18
CA TRP A 220 -12.10 -25.46 -0.72
C TRP A 220 -13.43 -25.82 -0.02
N HIS A 221 -14.28 -26.60 -0.67
CA HIS A 221 -15.62 -27.00 -0.20
C HIS A 221 -15.66 -27.89 1.06
N GLN A 222 -14.51 -28.35 1.56
CA GLN A 222 -14.42 -29.28 2.72
C GLN A 222 -14.02 -28.57 4.03
N PHE A 223 -13.94 -27.24 4.05
CA PHE A 223 -13.53 -26.51 5.24
C PHE A 223 -14.59 -26.61 6.33
N GLY A 224 -14.14 -26.78 7.57
CA GLY A 224 -15.03 -26.71 8.74
C GLY A 224 -15.49 -25.28 8.98
N GLU A 225 -16.71 -25.11 9.51
CA GLU A 225 -17.33 -23.80 9.73
C GLU A 225 -17.37 -23.44 11.23
N ASN A 226 -17.26 -22.15 11.53
CA ASN A 226 -17.45 -21.53 12.85
C ASN A 226 -16.62 -22.17 13.98
N TYR A 227 -15.29 -22.14 13.84
CA TYR A 227 -14.40 -22.60 14.89
C TYR A 227 -14.31 -21.54 15.99
N THR A 228 -14.67 -21.90 17.23
CA THR A 228 -14.69 -21.00 18.38
C THR A 228 -13.75 -21.47 19.49
N VAL A 229 -13.18 -20.51 20.21
CA VAL A 229 -12.36 -20.71 21.41
C VAL A 229 -12.85 -19.75 22.48
N GLU A 230 -13.24 -20.31 23.64
CA GLU A 230 -13.62 -19.54 24.82
C GLU A 230 -12.41 -19.36 25.74
N CYS A 231 -12.11 -18.11 26.08
CA CYS A 231 -11.02 -17.72 26.96
C CYS A 231 -11.57 -16.85 28.09
N PHE A 232 -11.23 -17.15 29.34
CA PHE A 232 -11.55 -16.27 30.46
C PHE A 232 -10.61 -15.06 30.46
N ASN A 233 -11.16 -13.85 30.37
CA ASN A 233 -10.38 -12.62 30.44
C ASN A 233 -10.33 -12.12 31.89
N GLU A 234 -9.17 -12.28 32.53
CA GLU A 234 -8.95 -11.86 33.93
C GLU A 234 -9.15 -10.36 34.17
N LYS A 235 -9.05 -9.51 33.13
CA LYS A 235 -9.21 -8.05 33.26
C LYS A 235 -10.67 -7.62 33.22
N THR A 236 -11.50 -8.33 32.47
CA THR A 236 -12.93 -8.04 32.36
C THR A 236 -13.78 -8.95 33.24
N GLU A 237 -13.17 -10.00 33.83
CA GLU A 237 -13.83 -11.06 34.61
C GLU A 237 -14.94 -11.78 33.83
N GLU A 238 -14.87 -11.73 32.49
CA GLU A 238 -15.85 -12.31 31.57
C GLU A 238 -15.19 -13.31 30.62
N ASN A 239 -15.98 -14.27 30.13
CA ASN A 239 -15.55 -15.18 29.07
C ASN A 239 -15.64 -14.47 27.72
N GLU A 240 -14.52 -14.37 27.02
CA GLU A 240 -14.45 -13.88 25.65
C GLU A 240 -14.45 -15.06 24.67
N VAL A 241 -15.24 -14.92 23.59
CA VAL A 241 -15.31 -15.90 22.51
C VAL A 241 -14.53 -15.37 21.32
N HIS A 242 -13.48 -16.10 20.93
CA HIS A 242 -12.69 -15.84 19.73
C HIS A 242 -13.06 -16.85 18.65
N SER A 243 -13.18 -16.41 17.40
CA SER A 243 -13.65 -17.30 16.34
C SER A 243 -13.06 -17.00 14.97
N VAL A 244 -12.99 -18.05 14.14
CA VAL A 244 -12.77 -17.96 12.69
C VAL A 244 -13.93 -18.61 11.95
N ASN A 245 -14.31 -18.06 10.81
CA ASN A 245 -15.49 -18.53 10.07
C ASN A 245 -15.25 -19.87 9.39
N PHE A 246 -14.06 -20.09 8.83
CA PHE A 246 -13.70 -21.36 8.19
C PHE A 246 -12.29 -21.80 8.56
N LEU A 247 -12.08 -23.11 8.67
CA LEU A 247 -10.79 -23.74 8.97
C LEU A 247 -10.61 -24.98 8.09
N GLY A 248 -9.44 -25.11 7.46
CA GLY A 248 -9.10 -26.31 6.70
C GLY A 248 -7.60 -26.45 6.44
N ASP A 249 -7.20 -27.66 6.06
CA ASP A 249 -5.83 -27.98 5.68
C ASP A 249 -5.78 -28.88 4.44
N PHE A 250 -4.69 -28.78 3.69
CA PHE A 250 -4.38 -29.71 2.61
C PHE A 250 -2.88 -29.72 2.28
N GLU A 251 -2.45 -30.72 1.51
CA GLU A 251 -1.10 -30.77 0.95
C GLU A 251 -0.87 -29.59 -0.01
N SER A 252 0.26 -28.90 0.16
CA SER A 252 0.61 -27.75 -0.66
C SER A 252 0.75 -28.13 -2.13
N LYS A 253 0.31 -27.23 -3.00
CA LYS A 253 0.40 -27.40 -4.46
C LYS A 253 1.62 -26.70 -5.06
N LEU A 254 2.29 -25.87 -4.27
CA LEU A 254 3.45 -25.08 -4.68
C LEU A 254 4.73 -25.45 -3.92
N LYS A 255 4.67 -26.37 -2.95
CA LYS A 255 5.81 -26.86 -2.17
C LYS A 255 5.69 -28.37 -1.92
N GLU A 256 6.79 -29.10 -2.09
CA GLU A 256 6.86 -30.54 -1.83
C GLU A 256 6.92 -30.87 -0.33
N ASN A 257 6.30 -31.99 0.03
CA ASN A 257 6.23 -32.52 1.40
C ASN A 257 5.77 -31.50 2.46
N SER A 258 5.04 -30.46 2.07
CA SER A 258 4.50 -29.46 2.97
C SER A 258 2.97 -29.43 2.94
N GLY A 259 2.38 -29.01 4.05
CA GLY A 259 0.96 -28.71 4.18
C GLY A 259 0.69 -27.22 4.21
N ASP A 260 -0.52 -26.83 3.85
CA ASP A 260 -1.06 -25.49 4.05
C ASP A 260 -2.21 -25.59 5.06
N LEU A 261 -2.13 -24.86 6.18
CA LEU A 261 -3.21 -24.65 7.14
C LEU A 261 -3.83 -23.29 6.91
N ILE A 262 -5.15 -23.23 6.70
CA ILE A 262 -5.86 -22.02 6.29
C ILE A 262 -6.96 -21.71 7.28
N MET A 263 -6.90 -20.50 7.85
CA MET A 263 -7.93 -19.89 8.68
C MET A 263 -8.58 -18.76 7.90
N VAL A 264 -9.91 -18.72 7.86
CA VAL A 264 -10.65 -17.70 7.11
C VAL A 264 -11.61 -16.98 8.04
N SER A 265 -11.50 -15.66 8.06
CA SER A 265 -12.42 -14.74 8.73
C SER A 265 -13.08 -13.84 7.69
N SER A 266 -14.30 -13.40 7.99
CA SER A 266 -15.10 -12.58 7.09
C SER A 266 -15.71 -11.39 7.81
N LEU A 267 -15.59 -10.22 7.20
CA LEU A 267 -16.20 -8.96 7.63
C LEU A 267 -17.05 -8.40 6.49
N HIS A 268 -18.22 -7.88 6.86
CA HIS A 268 -19.10 -7.15 5.95
C HIS A 268 -19.11 -5.68 6.34
N SER A 269 -19.12 -4.80 5.36
CA SER A 269 -19.42 -3.39 5.55
C SER A 269 -20.39 -2.94 4.46
N LEU A 270 -21.34 -2.06 4.78
CA LEU A 270 -22.19 -1.49 3.73
C LEU A 270 -21.39 -0.58 2.81
N LYS A 271 -20.48 0.17 3.42
CA LYS A 271 -19.42 0.95 2.80
C LYS A 271 -18.16 0.72 3.61
N TYR A 272 -17.00 0.66 2.98
CA TYR A 272 -15.74 0.52 3.70
C TYR A 272 -15.57 1.65 4.73
N PRO A 273 -15.10 1.33 5.95
CA PRO A 273 -14.96 2.33 6.99
C PRO A 273 -13.74 3.23 6.73
N ASP A 274 -13.86 4.50 7.13
CA ASP A 274 -12.73 5.45 7.09
C ASP A 274 -11.55 4.99 7.95
N THR A 275 -11.82 4.20 9.00
CA THR A 275 -10.79 3.59 9.87
C THR A 275 -11.06 2.12 10.08
N SER A 276 -10.04 1.27 9.93
CA SER A 276 -10.13 -0.19 10.08
C SER A 276 -9.31 -0.76 11.25
N LYS A 277 -8.81 0.13 12.12
CA LYS A 277 -7.83 -0.22 13.16
C LYS A 277 -8.39 -1.20 14.18
N ILE A 278 -9.64 -1.00 14.62
CA ILE A 278 -10.26 -1.78 15.70
C ILE A 278 -10.56 -3.20 15.19
N GLU A 279 -11.18 -3.29 14.02
CA GLU A 279 -11.60 -4.53 13.38
C GLU A 279 -10.39 -5.40 13.02
N ILE A 280 -9.33 -4.81 12.44
CA ILE A 280 -8.08 -5.53 12.15
C ILE A 280 -7.42 -6.02 13.44
N SER A 281 -7.36 -5.17 14.47
CA SER A 281 -6.75 -5.59 15.75
C SER A 281 -7.51 -6.75 16.39
N LYS A 282 -8.85 -6.72 16.33
CA LYS A 282 -9.70 -7.81 16.80
C LYS A 282 -9.47 -9.09 15.98
N TYR A 283 -9.52 -9.00 14.65
CA TYR A 283 -9.27 -10.14 13.75
C TYR A 283 -7.91 -10.81 13.99
N LEU A 284 -6.85 -10.00 14.13
CA LEU A 284 -5.51 -10.52 14.39
C LEU A 284 -5.44 -11.25 15.73
N ASN A 285 -6.06 -10.69 16.77
CA ASN A 285 -6.14 -11.32 18.09
C ASN A 285 -6.94 -12.63 18.07
N ASP A 286 -8.11 -12.63 17.42
CA ASP A 286 -8.96 -13.81 17.31
C ASP A 286 -8.24 -14.97 16.59
N THR A 287 -7.53 -14.64 15.50
CA THR A 287 -6.72 -15.61 14.75
C THR A 287 -5.58 -16.18 15.60
N ASP A 288 -4.88 -15.31 16.34
CA ASP A 288 -3.74 -15.73 17.18
C ASP A 288 -4.19 -16.69 18.29
N ILE A 289 -5.32 -16.40 18.93
CA ILE A 289 -5.89 -17.26 19.98
C ILE A 289 -6.34 -18.61 19.39
N VAL A 290 -7.00 -18.62 18.23
CA VAL A 290 -7.39 -19.86 17.55
C VAL A 290 -6.18 -20.69 17.18
N TYR A 291 -5.11 -20.07 16.67
CA TYR A 291 -3.87 -20.78 16.38
C TYR A 291 -3.23 -21.40 17.61
N LEU A 292 -3.13 -20.65 18.72
CA LEU A 292 -2.59 -21.17 19.98
C LEU A 292 -3.40 -22.36 20.50
N ASP A 293 -4.72 -22.34 20.33
CA ASP A 293 -5.59 -23.47 20.66
C ASP A 293 -5.31 -24.70 19.77
N LEU A 294 -5.15 -24.51 18.45
CA LEU A 294 -4.80 -25.57 17.51
C LEU A 294 -3.41 -26.18 17.81
N GLU A 295 -2.45 -25.35 18.16
CA GLU A 295 -1.11 -25.75 18.57
C GLU A 295 -1.16 -26.60 19.85
N LYS A 296 -1.82 -26.11 20.90
CA LYS A 296 -2.02 -26.84 22.17
C LYS A 296 -2.72 -28.19 21.97
N LYS A 297 -3.71 -28.25 21.08
CA LYS A 297 -4.46 -29.47 20.77
C LYS A 297 -3.74 -30.39 19.79
N ASN A 298 -2.53 -30.06 19.32
CA ASN A 298 -1.78 -30.78 18.29
C ASN A 298 -2.60 -31.03 17.01
N LYS A 299 -3.44 -30.06 16.62
CA LYS A 299 -4.28 -30.08 15.43
C LYS A 299 -3.63 -29.44 14.20
N ILE A 300 -2.42 -28.89 14.34
CA ILE A 300 -1.62 -28.45 13.21
C ILE A 300 -1.08 -29.70 12.50
N PRO A 301 -1.23 -29.83 11.16
CA PRO A 301 -0.95 -31.07 10.41
C PRO A 301 0.55 -31.41 10.25
N LEU A 302 1.40 -31.11 11.24
CA LEU A 302 2.84 -31.41 11.26
C LEU A 302 3.17 -32.90 11.23
N LYS A 303 2.22 -33.78 11.57
CA LYS A 303 2.44 -35.24 11.51
C LYS A 303 2.26 -35.82 10.10
N LYS A 304 1.65 -35.06 9.19
CA LYS A 304 1.33 -35.48 7.82
C LYS A 304 2.36 -34.97 6.81
N PHE A 305 3.11 -33.93 7.16
CA PHE A 305 4.01 -33.19 6.29
C PHE A 305 5.29 -32.79 7.03
N ASP A 306 6.40 -32.62 6.32
CA ASP A 306 7.68 -32.19 6.90
C ASP A 306 7.63 -30.75 7.44
N SER A 307 6.75 -29.93 6.86
CA SER A 307 6.48 -28.57 7.29
C SER A 307 5.03 -28.18 7.00
N THR A 308 4.52 -27.15 7.68
CA THR A 308 3.19 -26.60 7.43
C THR A 308 3.26 -25.08 7.41
N ASP A 309 2.87 -24.47 6.30
CA ASP A 309 2.68 -23.03 6.21
C ASP A 309 1.28 -22.65 6.71
N ILE A 310 1.19 -21.52 7.41
CA ILE A 310 -0.05 -21.07 8.05
C ILE A 310 -0.51 -19.77 7.41
N TYR A 311 -1.75 -19.78 6.93
CA TYR A 311 -2.38 -18.68 6.22
C TYR A 311 -3.62 -18.21 6.98
N SER A 312 -3.68 -16.93 7.30
CA SER A 312 -4.90 -16.30 7.83
C SER A 312 -5.47 -15.33 6.81
N LEU A 313 -6.69 -15.60 6.35
CA LEU A 313 -7.36 -14.89 5.27
C LEU A 313 -8.51 -14.06 5.85
N LEU A 314 -8.49 -12.75 5.63
CA LEU A 314 -9.57 -11.85 5.97
C LEU A 314 -10.28 -11.40 4.69
N PHE A 315 -11.49 -11.91 4.47
CA PHE A 315 -12.39 -11.34 3.46
C PHE A 315 -13.10 -10.15 4.07
N TRP A 316 -12.78 -8.95 3.60
CA TRP A 316 -13.50 -7.74 3.99
C TRP A 316 -14.24 -7.17 2.80
N LEU A 317 -15.54 -7.44 2.75
CA LEU A 317 -16.37 -7.15 1.58
C LEU A 317 -17.31 -5.97 1.85
N SER A 318 -17.39 -5.07 0.87
CA SER A 318 -18.34 -3.96 0.84
C SER A 318 -19.52 -4.27 -0.07
N THR A 319 -20.73 -3.87 0.32
CA THR A 319 -21.92 -3.94 -0.55
C THR A 319 -22.26 -2.60 -1.22
N ASP A 320 -21.37 -1.59 -1.12
CA ASP A 320 -21.50 -0.35 -1.88
C ASP A 320 -21.10 -0.61 -3.33
N ASN A 321 -22.02 -0.36 -4.28
CA ASN A 321 -21.78 -0.55 -5.70
C ASN A 321 -20.68 0.38 -6.24
N SER A 322 -20.42 1.51 -5.58
CA SER A 322 -19.31 2.40 -5.94
C SER A 322 -17.94 1.85 -5.52
N GLU A 323 -17.90 0.83 -4.65
CA GLU A 323 -16.67 0.26 -4.08
C GLU A 323 -16.30 -1.12 -4.66
N VAL A 324 -17.01 -1.56 -5.69
CA VAL A 324 -16.78 -2.86 -6.37
C VAL A 324 -15.34 -3.01 -6.86
N SER A 325 -14.71 -1.92 -7.32
CA SER A 325 -13.33 -1.88 -7.80
C SER A 325 -12.39 -1.08 -6.90
N THR A 326 -12.81 -0.70 -5.69
CA THR A 326 -11.99 0.10 -4.77
C THR A 326 -10.85 -0.73 -4.19
N ASP A 327 -9.64 -0.19 -4.22
CA ASP A 327 -8.46 -0.74 -3.55
C ASP A 327 -8.48 -0.35 -2.06
N PHE A 328 -9.20 -1.12 -1.27
CA PHE A 328 -9.29 -0.91 0.17
C PHE A 328 -8.01 -1.33 0.90
N ILE A 329 -7.27 -2.29 0.33
CA ILE A 329 -5.98 -2.76 0.84
C ILE A 329 -5.00 -1.58 1.01
N HIS A 330 -4.94 -0.67 0.04
CA HIS A 330 -4.04 0.50 0.10
C HIS A 330 -4.24 1.36 1.36
N TYR A 331 -5.48 1.58 1.76
CA TYR A 331 -5.85 2.43 2.89
C TYR A 331 -5.61 1.77 4.25
N THR A 332 -5.69 0.43 4.30
CA THR A 332 -5.64 -0.32 5.56
C THR A 332 -4.26 -0.89 5.91
N LYS A 333 -3.30 -0.83 4.98
CA LYS A 333 -1.95 -1.42 5.15
C LYS A 333 -1.23 -1.02 6.45
N GLU A 334 -1.41 0.20 6.94
CA GLU A 334 -0.73 0.71 8.15
C GLU A 334 -1.31 0.12 9.46
N ASN A 335 -2.48 -0.52 9.39
CA ASN A 335 -3.13 -1.13 10.55
C ASN A 335 -2.60 -2.54 10.87
N TYR A 336 -1.90 -3.19 9.92
CA TYR A 336 -1.19 -4.46 10.13
C TYR A 336 0.17 -4.23 10.81
N LYS A 337 0.13 -3.75 12.05
CA LYS A 337 1.34 -3.40 12.81
C LYS A 337 2.14 -4.64 13.18
N ARG A 338 3.46 -4.58 13.00
CA ARG A 338 4.40 -5.68 13.28
C ARG A 338 4.21 -6.35 14.64
N ASN A 339 3.90 -5.58 15.68
CA ASN A 339 3.74 -6.10 17.05
C ASN A 339 2.44 -6.90 17.25
N LEU A 340 1.46 -6.79 16.35
CA LEU A 340 0.19 -7.53 16.39
C LEU A 340 0.20 -8.79 15.53
N LEU A 341 1.21 -8.97 14.66
CA LEU A 341 1.31 -10.12 13.77
C LEU A 341 2.03 -11.28 14.46
N ASN A 342 1.58 -12.51 14.22
CA ASN A 342 2.29 -13.72 14.62
C ASN A 342 3.48 -14.00 13.67
N GLU A 343 4.56 -14.58 14.18
CA GLU A 343 5.78 -14.88 13.42
C GLU A 343 5.65 -16.08 12.48
N ASN A 344 4.73 -17.00 12.77
CA ASN A 344 4.51 -18.24 12.04
C ASN A 344 3.39 -18.14 10.99
N MET A 345 2.74 -16.98 10.86
CA MET A 345 1.59 -16.78 9.97
C MET A 345 1.86 -15.79 8.86
N ASN A 346 1.21 -16.03 7.72
CA ASN A 346 1.05 -15.05 6.65
C ASN A 346 -0.42 -14.62 6.59
N TYR A 347 -0.64 -13.31 6.65
CA TYR A 347 -1.99 -12.73 6.64
C TYR A 347 -2.31 -12.19 5.25
N PHE A 348 -3.52 -12.47 4.77
CA PHE A 348 -4.02 -11.99 3.48
C PHE A 348 -5.30 -11.20 3.72
N LEU A 349 -5.35 -9.98 3.23
CA LEU A 349 -6.56 -9.17 3.17
C LEU A 349 -7.13 -9.25 1.76
N ILE A 350 -8.38 -9.67 1.64
CA ILE A 350 -9.12 -9.79 0.39
C ILE A 350 -10.22 -8.73 0.41
N ASP A 351 -10.08 -7.70 -0.43
CA ASP A 351 -11.10 -6.68 -0.65
C ASP A 351 -12.01 -7.04 -1.84
N ASN A 352 -12.97 -6.16 -2.14
CA ASN A 352 -13.87 -6.33 -3.26
C ASN A 352 -13.15 -6.48 -4.59
N ASN A 353 -12.12 -5.68 -4.85
CA ASN A 353 -11.37 -5.73 -6.10
C ASN A 353 -10.71 -7.11 -6.31
N LYS A 354 -10.04 -7.64 -5.27
CA LYS A 354 -9.43 -8.98 -5.34
C LYS A 354 -10.45 -10.10 -5.45
N ALA A 355 -11.52 -10.06 -4.66
CA ALA A 355 -12.58 -11.06 -4.72
C ALA A 355 -13.26 -11.07 -6.10
N ASN A 356 -13.58 -9.90 -6.66
CA ASN A 356 -14.23 -9.77 -7.95
C ASN A 356 -13.36 -10.26 -9.11
N PHE A 357 -12.05 -9.99 -9.09
CA PHE A 357 -11.13 -10.54 -10.08
C PHE A 357 -11.13 -12.07 -10.07
N LEU A 358 -11.05 -12.67 -8.89
CA LEU A 358 -11.03 -14.12 -8.71
C LEU A 358 -12.33 -14.77 -9.20
N ILE A 359 -13.47 -14.24 -8.78
CA ILE A 359 -14.80 -14.75 -9.17
C ILE A 359 -15.00 -14.59 -10.69
N SER A 360 -14.73 -13.41 -11.25
CA SER A 360 -14.92 -13.13 -12.68
C SER A 360 -14.08 -14.06 -13.56
N SER A 361 -12.82 -14.30 -13.16
CA SER A 361 -11.90 -15.19 -13.88
C SER A 361 -12.41 -16.62 -13.89
N ILE A 362 -12.80 -17.16 -12.72
CA ILE A 362 -13.27 -18.53 -12.59
C ILE A 362 -14.61 -18.73 -13.31
N THR A 363 -15.54 -17.78 -13.19
CA THR A 363 -16.84 -17.85 -13.87
C THR A 363 -16.69 -17.78 -15.39
N THR A 364 -15.82 -16.90 -15.90
CA THR A 364 -15.50 -16.84 -17.34
C THR A 364 -14.91 -18.17 -17.82
N ALA A 365 -13.99 -18.76 -17.06
CA ALA A 365 -13.42 -20.07 -17.37
C ALA A 365 -14.42 -21.24 -17.27
N LYS A 366 -15.44 -21.14 -16.41
CA LYS A 366 -16.54 -22.12 -16.34
C LYS A 366 -17.42 -22.04 -17.59
N ASN A 367 -17.82 -20.83 -17.98
CA ASN A 367 -18.65 -20.60 -19.17
C ASN A 367 -17.93 -20.98 -20.46
N TYR A 368 -16.61 -20.85 -20.49
CA TYR A 368 -15.78 -21.37 -21.55
C TYR A 368 -15.67 -22.91 -21.48
N ARG A 369 -16.22 -23.63 -22.46
CA ARG A 369 -16.31 -25.11 -22.48
C ARG A 369 -16.96 -25.66 -21.18
N PRO A 370 -18.28 -25.48 -20.99
CA PRO A 370 -18.97 -25.78 -19.72
C PRO A 370 -18.79 -27.21 -19.20
N ASP A 371 -18.68 -28.19 -20.11
CA ASP A 371 -18.58 -29.61 -19.75
C ASP A 371 -17.20 -30.03 -19.20
N VAL A 372 -16.22 -29.12 -19.21
CA VAL A 372 -14.84 -29.39 -18.79
C VAL A 372 -14.56 -28.73 -17.43
N PRO A 373 -13.95 -29.42 -16.45
CA PRO A 373 -13.67 -28.82 -15.16
C PRO A 373 -12.60 -27.72 -15.24
N VAL A 374 -12.71 -26.73 -14.37
CA VAL A 374 -11.69 -25.70 -14.15
C VAL A 374 -10.54 -26.30 -13.34
N LYS A 375 -9.33 -26.33 -13.91
CA LYS A 375 -8.11 -26.73 -13.21
C LYS A 375 -7.15 -25.55 -13.12
N PHE A 376 -6.62 -25.27 -11.94
CA PHE A 376 -5.58 -24.25 -11.73
C PHE A 376 -4.22 -24.83 -12.08
N ALA A 377 -3.38 -24.06 -12.78
CA ALA A 377 -2.02 -24.47 -13.08
C ALA A 377 -1.12 -24.33 -11.84
N TYR A 378 -0.26 -25.32 -11.63
CA TYR A 378 0.75 -25.33 -10.56
C TYR A 378 2.14 -25.26 -11.21
N PRO A 379 2.76 -24.06 -11.27
CA PRO A 379 4.04 -23.88 -11.92
C PRO A 379 5.14 -24.70 -11.24
N ILE A 380 6.08 -25.19 -12.05
CA ILE A 380 7.29 -25.84 -11.55
C ILE A 380 8.21 -24.77 -10.95
N THR A 381 8.68 -25.01 -9.74
CA THR A 381 9.68 -24.21 -9.04
C THR A 381 10.70 -25.14 -8.37
N GLU A 382 11.77 -24.62 -7.78
CA GLU A 382 12.73 -25.34 -6.93
C GLU A 382 12.03 -26.06 -5.78
N ALA A 383 10.88 -25.56 -5.33
CA ALA A 383 10.09 -26.21 -4.31
C ALA A 383 9.22 -27.37 -4.84
N THR A 384 9.13 -27.56 -6.16
CA THR A 384 8.24 -28.53 -6.85
C THR A 384 8.89 -29.15 -8.11
N GLN A 385 10.11 -29.67 -7.99
CA GLN A 385 10.88 -30.21 -9.13
C GLN A 385 10.69 -31.70 -9.41
N SER A 386 9.91 -32.43 -8.60
CA SER A 386 9.74 -33.86 -8.79
C SER A 386 9.09 -34.17 -10.16
N PRO A 387 9.52 -35.23 -10.88
CA PRO A 387 9.04 -35.53 -12.23
C PRO A 387 7.51 -35.68 -12.35
N ASN A 388 6.85 -36.11 -11.27
CA ASN A 388 5.40 -36.25 -11.18
C ASN A 388 4.63 -34.92 -11.02
N ARG A 389 5.33 -33.78 -10.91
CA ARG A 389 4.74 -32.43 -10.80
C ARG A 389 4.90 -31.60 -12.07
N ILE A 390 5.55 -32.12 -13.11
CA ILE A 390 5.73 -31.42 -14.38
C ILE A 390 4.35 -31.17 -15.02
N GLY A 391 4.06 -29.92 -15.34
CA GLY A 391 2.76 -29.51 -15.89
C GLY A 391 1.58 -29.78 -14.95
N ALA A 392 1.80 -29.89 -13.64
CA ALA A 392 0.73 -30.21 -12.70
C ALA A 392 -0.39 -29.16 -12.71
N ARG A 393 -1.64 -29.64 -12.66
CA ARG A 393 -2.83 -28.81 -12.53
C ARG A 393 -3.88 -29.53 -11.70
N GLY A 394 -4.73 -28.79 -11.00
CA GLY A 394 -5.71 -29.40 -10.10
C GLY A 394 -6.90 -28.51 -9.79
N LEU A 395 -7.87 -29.07 -9.08
CA LEU A 395 -9.15 -28.42 -8.80
C LEU A 395 -9.11 -27.45 -7.61
N LYS A 396 -7.97 -27.37 -6.91
CA LYS A 396 -7.81 -26.52 -5.71
C LYS A 396 -6.92 -25.33 -6.02
N LEU A 397 -7.38 -24.13 -5.71
CA LEU A 397 -6.54 -22.94 -5.77
C LEU A 397 -5.49 -22.99 -4.65
N PRO A 398 -4.20 -22.73 -4.91
CA PRO A 398 -3.21 -22.51 -3.86
C PRO A 398 -3.54 -21.24 -3.06
N PRO A 399 -3.37 -21.22 -1.72
CA PRO A 399 -3.71 -20.04 -0.91
C PRO A 399 -2.92 -18.78 -1.32
N GLN A 400 -1.71 -18.96 -1.84
CA GLN A 400 -0.84 -17.88 -2.33
C GLN A 400 -1.46 -17.15 -3.54
N TYR A 401 -2.36 -17.80 -4.29
CA TYR A 401 -2.98 -17.21 -5.48
C TYR A 401 -4.27 -16.44 -5.18
N ILE A 402 -4.74 -16.41 -3.93
CA ILE A 402 -6.01 -15.73 -3.58
C ILE A 402 -5.96 -14.21 -3.81
N ASN A 403 -4.77 -13.60 -3.64
CA ASN A 403 -4.49 -12.19 -3.93
C ASN A 403 -3.68 -12.01 -5.23
N SER A 404 -3.72 -13.01 -6.12
CA SER A 404 -3.06 -12.90 -7.42
C SER A 404 -3.77 -11.86 -8.30
N SER A 405 -2.97 -11.20 -9.14
CA SER A 405 -3.45 -10.28 -10.18
C SER A 405 -3.33 -10.93 -11.57
N VAL A 406 -2.82 -12.17 -11.60
CA VAL A 406 -2.74 -13.04 -12.75
C VAL A 406 -3.15 -14.44 -12.32
N LEU A 407 -4.11 -15.05 -13.02
CA LEU A 407 -4.65 -16.36 -12.68
C LEU A 407 -4.58 -17.31 -13.88
N PRO A 408 -3.72 -18.34 -13.85
CA PRO A 408 -3.64 -19.35 -14.90
C PRO A 408 -4.63 -20.50 -14.65
N ILE A 409 -5.48 -20.77 -15.65
CA ILE A 409 -6.49 -21.83 -15.63
C ILE A 409 -6.30 -22.73 -16.86
N THR A 410 -6.39 -24.04 -16.66
CA THR A 410 -6.38 -25.05 -17.72
C THR A 410 -7.76 -25.72 -17.83
N LYS A 411 -8.23 -25.87 -19.06
CA LYS A 411 -9.44 -26.62 -19.44
C LYS A 411 -9.01 -27.74 -20.38
N GLU A 412 -8.96 -28.97 -19.88
CA GLU A 412 -8.47 -30.13 -20.63
C GLU A 412 -9.56 -31.18 -20.86
N SER A 413 -9.64 -31.69 -22.09
CA SER A 413 -10.38 -32.90 -22.47
C SER A 413 -9.45 -33.85 -23.22
N LYS A 414 -9.93 -35.06 -23.54
CA LYS A 414 -9.17 -36.06 -24.34
C LYS A 414 -8.66 -35.53 -25.69
N SER A 415 -9.29 -34.49 -26.23
CA SER A 415 -9.02 -33.95 -27.56
C SER A 415 -8.37 -32.56 -27.58
N LYS A 416 -8.44 -31.80 -26.48
CA LYS A 416 -8.05 -30.39 -26.49
C LYS A 416 -7.72 -29.85 -25.11
N ILE A 417 -6.53 -29.25 -24.99
CA ILE A 417 -6.05 -28.49 -23.84
C ILE A 417 -6.11 -26.99 -24.17
N SER A 418 -6.99 -26.28 -23.47
CA SER A 418 -7.08 -24.82 -23.50
C SER A 418 -6.41 -24.24 -22.27
N PHE A 419 -5.49 -23.32 -22.45
CA PHE A 419 -4.88 -22.57 -21.35
C PHE A 419 -5.39 -21.13 -21.36
N LEU A 420 -5.97 -20.70 -20.24
CA LEU A 420 -6.61 -19.42 -20.05
C LEU A 420 -5.79 -18.64 -19.02
N LEU A 421 -5.30 -17.46 -19.40
CA LEU A 421 -4.54 -16.59 -18.50
C LEU A 421 -5.31 -15.29 -18.28
N PHE A 422 -5.80 -15.09 -17.06
CA PHE A 422 -6.53 -13.88 -16.68
C PHE A 422 -5.57 -12.87 -16.05
N CYS A 423 -5.66 -11.61 -16.45
CA CYS A 423 -4.88 -10.51 -15.87
C CYS A 423 -5.82 -9.41 -15.39
N SER A 424 -5.61 -8.88 -14.19
CA SER A 424 -6.38 -7.76 -13.66
C SER A 424 -5.91 -6.38 -14.16
N ASP A 425 -4.73 -6.32 -14.78
CA ASP A 425 -4.19 -5.07 -15.32
C ASP A 425 -4.96 -4.66 -16.59
N PRO A 426 -5.11 -3.35 -16.87
CA PRO A 426 -5.58 -2.85 -18.15
C PRO A 426 -4.75 -3.37 -19.33
N PHE A 427 -5.37 -3.50 -20.49
CA PHE A 427 -4.71 -3.91 -21.72
C PHE A 427 -3.63 -2.90 -22.13
N SER A 428 -2.44 -3.42 -22.43
CA SER A 428 -1.39 -2.70 -23.13
C SER A 428 -0.56 -3.68 -23.95
N GLN A 429 0.08 -3.19 -25.02
CA GLN A 429 0.95 -4.02 -25.85
C GLN A 429 2.09 -4.66 -25.05
N GLU A 430 2.65 -3.91 -24.09
CA GLU A 430 3.71 -4.39 -23.21
C GLU A 430 3.20 -5.48 -22.23
N ALA A 431 2.02 -5.28 -21.63
CA ALA A 431 1.40 -6.27 -20.75
C ALA A 431 1.07 -7.56 -21.52
N LEU A 432 0.52 -7.45 -22.73
CA LEU A 432 0.25 -8.59 -23.60
C LEU A 432 1.52 -9.38 -23.91
N LYS A 433 2.60 -8.69 -24.32
CA LYS A 433 3.89 -9.33 -24.62
C LYS A 433 4.41 -10.14 -23.43
N LYS A 434 4.39 -9.55 -22.23
CA LYS A 434 4.81 -10.19 -20.97
C LYS A 434 3.94 -11.40 -20.61
N LEU A 435 2.63 -11.33 -20.83
CA LEU A 435 1.69 -12.42 -20.54
C LEU A 435 1.76 -13.57 -21.56
N ILE A 436 2.04 -13.30 -22.85
CA ILE A 436 2.33 -14.33 -23.84
C ILE A 436 3.57 -15.12 -23.41
N TRP A 437 4.63 -14.43 -22.98
CA TRP A 437 5.83 -15.08 -22.47
C TRP A 437 5.54 -15.94 -21.23
N LEU A 438 4.77 -15.42 -20.27
CA LEU A 438 4.38 -16.19 -19.07
C LEU A 438 3.61 -17.45 -19.47
N THR A 439 2.68 -17.32 -20.42
CA THR A 439 1.86 -18.44 -20.92
C THR A 439 2.73 -19.55 -21.50
N ILE A 440 3.67 -19.20 -22.39
CA ILE A 440 4.60 -20.16 -22.99
C ILE A 440 5.46 -20.82 -21.90
N SER A 441 5.95 -20.03 -20.95
CA SER A 441 6.82 -20.53 -19.87
C SER A 441 6.09 -21.48 -18.91
N LEU A 442 4.86 -21.14 -18.51
CA LEU A 442 4.03 -21.97 -17.63
C LEU A 442 3.61 -23.28 -18.29
N THR A 443 3.39 -23.26 -19.60
CA THR A 443 2.89 -24.43 -20.34
C THR A 443 3.98 -25.21 -21.05
N SER A 444 5.21 -24.71 -21.14
CA SER A 444 6.25 -25.34 -21.97
C SER A 444 5.77 -25.69 -23.40
N GLY A 445 4.75 -24.98 -23.91
CA GLY A 445 4.17 -25.20 -25.24
C GLY A 445 3.08 -26.28 -25.37
N TYR A 446 2.66 -26.99 -24.31
CA TYR A 446 1.70 -28.11 -24.41
C TYR A 446 0.28 -27.70 -24.82
N GLY A 447 -0.07 -26.42 -24.80
CA GLY A 447 -1.41 -25.93 -25.11
C GLY A 447 -1.79 -26.07 -26.59
N ASN A 448 -3.02 -26.54 -26.84
CA ASN A 448 -3.62 -26.47 -28.18
C ASN A 448 -4.12 -25.05 -28.50
N GLU A 449 -4.53 -24.30 -27.48
CA GLU A 449 -4.91 -22.89 -27.60
C GLU A 449 -4.59 -22.13 -26.31
N TYR A 450 -4.26 -20.85 -26.48
CA TYR A 450 -3.92 -19.91 -25.42
C TYR A 450 -4.89 -18.74 -25.47
N ILE A 451 -5.62 -18.48 -24.39
CA ILE A 451 -6.59 -17.37 -24.31
C ILE A 451 -6.18 -16.42 -23.20
N LEU A 452 -5.83 -15.19 -23.57
CA LEU A 452 -5.39 -14.13 -22.68
C LEU A 452 -6.55 -13.18 -22.42
N TYR A 453 -6.90 -13.01 -21.15
CA TYR A 453 -8.06 -12.23 -20.73
C TYR A 453 -7.64 -10.95 -20.02
N PHE A 454 -8.20 -9.81 -20.47
CA PHE A 454 -8.03 -8.48 -19.89
C PHE A 454 -9.40 -7.86 -19.52
N PRO A 455 -9.45 -6.93 -18.54
CA PRO A 455 -10.71 -6.33 -18.09
C PRO A 455 -11.33 -5.36 -19.11
N ASP A 456 -10.50 -4.71 -19.93
CA ASP A 456 -10.87 -3.55 -20.75
C ASP A 456 -10.58 -3.76 -22.25
N TYR A 457 -10.08 -4.93 -22.65
CA TYR A 457 -9.80 -5.23 -24.06
C TYR A 457 -11.04 -5.07 -24.94
N ASN A 458 -10.93 -4.28 -25.99
CA ASN A 458 -11.96 -4.10 -27.00
C ASN A 458 -11.44 -4.56 -28.36
N GLU A 459 -12.07 -5.58 -28.95
CA GLU A 459 -11.64 -6.09 -30.26
C GLU A 459 -11.72 -5.02 -31.37
N ALA A 460 -12.68 -4.09 -31.30
CA ALA A 460 -12.81 -3.03 -32.30
C ALA A 460 -11.60 -2.08 -32.32
N ASP A 461 -11.02 -1.81 -31.14
CA ASP A 461 -9.97 -0.81 -30.97
C ASP A 461 -8.57 -1.44 -30.86
N ASN A 462 -8.46 -2.62 -30.25
CA ASN A 462 -7.19 -3.20 -29.82
C ASN A 462 -6.72 -4.41 -30.64
N LYS A 463 -7.50 -4.87 -31.63
CA LYS A 463 -7.16 -6.07 -32.41
C LYS A 463 -5.86 -5.94 -33.19
N ASN A 464 -5.63 -4.81 -33.84
CA ASN A 464 -4.43 -4.59 -34.64
C ASN A 464 -3.17 -4.60 -33.77
N ASP A 465 -3.20 -3.89 -32.65
CA ASP A 465 -2.15 -3.85 -31.63
C ASP A 465 -1.84 -5.25 -31.08
N ALA A 466 -2.88 -6.03 -30.77
CA ALA A 466 -2.70 -7.40 -30.28
C ALA A 466 -2.03 -8.30 -31.33
N LEU A 467 -2.47 -8.24 -32.59
CA LEU A 467 -1.87 -9.01 -33.68
C LEU A 467 -0.42 -8.59 -33.98
N GLU A 468 -0.09 -7.31 -33.83
CA GLU A 468 1.29 -6.82 -33.97
C GLU A 468 2.21 -7.43 -32.91
N VAL A 469 1.77 -7.46 -31.65
CA VAL A 469 2.52 -8.09 -30.56
C VAL A 469 2.69 -9.60 -30.79
N ILE A 470 1.65 -10.31 -31.21
CA ILE A 470 1.72 -11.76 -31.44
C ILE A 470 2.73 -12.08 -32.57
N ARG A 471 2.65 -11.36 -33.71
CA ARG A 471 3.60 -11.53 -34.82
C ARG A 471 5.05 -11.27 -34.42
N SER A 472 5.29 -10.42 -33.42
CA SER A 472 6.65 -10.10 -32.96
C SER A 472 7.41 -11.28 -32.36
N PHE A 473 6.73 -12.38 -31.98
CA PHE A 473 7.36 -13.60 -31.49
C PHE A 473 7.92 -14.49 -32.62
N ASN A 474 7.62 -14.21 -33.89
CA ASN A 474 8.10 -14.93 -35.07
C ASN A 474 7.91 -16.46 -35.02
N GLU A 475 6.84 -16.95 -34.36
CA GLU A 475 6.47 -18.37 -34.36
C GLU A 475 5.14 -18.57 -35.09
N GLU A 476 5.19 -19.23 -36.25
CA GLU A 476 4.05 -19.46 -37.15
C GLU A 476 2.88 -20.20 -36.46
N LEU A 477 3.17 -21.01 -35.43
CA LEU A 477 2.18 -21.74 -34.64
C LEU A 477 1.54 -20.90 -33.51
N LEU A 478 2.13 -19.77 -33.09
CA LEU A 478 1.55 -18.93 -32.04
C LEU A 478 0.40 -18.06 -32.57
N ASP A 479 0.51 -17.60 -33.82
CA ASP A 479 -0.50 -16.77 -34.50
C ASP A 479 -1.87 -17.46 -34.54
N GLU A 480 -1.90 -18.78 -34.70
CA GLU A 480 -3.14 -19.57 -34.73
C GLU A 480 -3.64 -19.98 -33.34
N LYS A 481 -2.74 -20.06 -32.35
CA LYS A 481 -3.04 -20.57 -31.01
C LYS A 481 -3.48 -19.49 -30.03
N ILE A 482 -3.02 -18.25 -30.19
CA ILE A 482 -3.25 -17.17 -29.22
C ILE A 482 -4.53 -16.38 -29.57
N LYS A 483 -5.38 -16.17 -28.56
CA LYS A 483 -6.53 -15.26 -28.62
C LYS A 483 -6.49 -14.29 -27.45
N VAL A 484 -6.82 -13.03 -27.70
CA VAL A 484 -6.98 -12.02 -26.65
C VAL A 484 -8.47 -11.68 -26.56
N LEU A 485 -9.03 -11.76 -25.36
CA LEU A 485 -10.45 -11.54 -25.11
C LEU A 485 -10.66 -10.67 -23.87
N LYS A 486 -11.84 -10.06 -23.80
CA LYS A 486 -12.33 -9.45 -22.58
C LYS A 486 -12.94 -10.51 -21.67
N TYR A 487 -12.70 -10.43 -20.36
CA TYR A 487 -13.54 -11.14 -19.40
C TYR A 487 -14.60 -10.19 -18.87
N ASN A 488 -15.81 -10.72 -18.66
CA ASN A 488 -16.89 -9.90 -18.12
C ASN A 488 -16.66 -9.72 -16.61
N SER A 489 -16.63 -8.47 -16.16
CA SER A 489 -16.89 -8.15 -14.76
C SER A 489 -18.27 -8.70 -14.40
N ILE A 490 -18.42 -9.25 -13.20
CA ILE A 490 -19.68 -9.80 -12.70
C ILE A 490 -20.83 -8.85 -13.03
N ASP A 491 -21.75 -9.31 -13.87
CA ASP A 491 -23.10 -8.78 -14.00
C ASP A 491 -24.07 -9.78 -13.37
N THR A 492 -25.23 -9.32 -12.89
CA THR A 492 -26.22 -10.13 -12.14
C THR A 492 -26.62 -11.41 -12.86
N GLU A 493 -26.68 -11.40 -14.19
CA GLU A 493 -27.01 -12.55 -15.04
C GLU A 493 -25.95 -13.68 -15.05
N ALA A 494 -24.66 -13.35 -14.86
CA ALA A 494 -23.59 -14.34 -14.91
C ALA A 494 -23.56 -15.26 -13.69
N LEU A 495 -24.03 -14.76 -12.54
CA LEU A 495 -24.06 -15.50 -11.27
C LEU A 495 -25.32 -16.34 -11.09
N ASP A 496 -26.42 -16.05 -11.78
CA ASP A 496 -27.62 -16.91 -11.80
C ASP A 496 -27.34 -18.32 -12.35
N SER A 497 -26.27 -18.46 -13.16
CA SER A 497 -25.77 -19.76 -13.62
C SER A 497 -25.12 -20.61 -12.51
N LEU A 498 -24.73 -20.01 -11.37
CA LEU A 498 -24.13 -20.74 -10.24
C LEU A 498 -25.14 -21.59 -9.47
N SER A 499 -26.41 -21.17 -9.46
CA SER A 499 -27.50 -21.81 -8.70
C SER A 499 -27.82 -23.24 -9.16
N ASN A 500 -27.46 -23.61 -10.39
CA ASN A 500 -27.83 -24.90 -10.99
C ASN A 500 -26.69 -25.91 -11.12
N THR A 501 -25.50 -25.65 -10.58
CA THR A 501 -24.36 -26.57 -10.79
C THR A 501 -24.25 -27.59 -9.67
N LYS A 502 -25.02 -28.68 -9.76
CA LYS A 502 -24.67 -29.92 -9.05
C LYS A 502 -23.33 -30.41 -9.59
N VAL A 503 -22.37 -30.59 -8.70
CA VAL A 503 -21.11 -31.30 -8.99
C VAL A 503 -21.47 -32.73 -9.42
N ILE A 504 -21.52 -32.97 -10.73
CA ILE A 504 -21.57 -34.31 -11.28
C ILE A 504 -20.14 -34.70 -11.63
N THR A 505 -19.56 -35.48 -10.74
CA THR A 505 -18.31 -36.22 -10.94
C THR A 505 -18.47 -37.29 -12.00
N SER A 506 -17.52 -37.37 -12.93
CA SER A 506 -17.23 -38.59 -13.71
C SER A 506 -15.82 -38.55 -14.31
N LYS A 507 -14.91 -39.28 -13.65
CA LYS A 507 -13.57 -39.77 -14.07
C LYS A 507 -12.56 -38.76 -14.66
N ASN A 508 -11.53 -38.45 -13.86
CA ASN A 508 -10.24 -37.95 -14.31
C ASN A 508 -9.52 -39.06 -15.11
N GLU A 509 -9.22 -38.79 -16.39
CA GLU A 509 -8.23 -39.55 -17.15
C GLU A 509 -7.01 -38.63 -17.39
N THR A 510 -5.83 -39.12 -17.03
CA THR A 510 -4.55 -38.41 -17.10
C THR A 510 -3.89 -38.67 -18.46
N TYR A 511 -3.28 -37.64 -19.05
CA TYR A 511 -2.54 -37.70 -20.32
C TYR A 511 -1.05 -37.93 -20.02
N GLU A 512 -0.43 -38.93 -20.66
CA GLU A 512 1.02 -39.15 -20.64
C GLU A 512 1.66 -38.48 -21.87
N GLU A 513 2.67 -37.64 -21.63
CA GLU A 513 3.50 -37.03 -22.66
C GLU A 513 4.86 -37.73 -22.67
N ASP A 514 5.25 -38.28 -23.83
CA ASP A 514 6.66 -38.56 -24.11
C ASP A 514 7.00 -38.37 -25.59
N ASN A 515 8.17 -37.73 -25.78
CA ASN A 515 9.02 -37.58 -26.98
C ASN A 515 8.65 -36.55 -28.07
N GLN A 516 9.37 -35.42 -28.13
CA GLN A 516 10.46 -35.13 -29.11
C GLN A 516 11.02 -33.66 -29.03
N PRO A 517 12.18 -33.32 -29.65
CA PRO A 517 13.28 -32.61 -29.00
C PRO A 517 13.48 -31.11 -29.31
N SER A 518 14.19 -30.46 -28.37
CA SER A 518 15.07 -29.27 -28.40
C SER A 518 15.16 -28.37 -29.65
N LEU A 519 15.13 -27.05 -29.42
CA LEU A 519 16.01 -26.10 -30.12
C LEU A 519 16.50 -25.00 -29.17
N VAL A 520 17.83 -24.86 -29.13
CA VAL A 520 18.63 -23.90 -28.36
C VAL A 520 19.09 -22.80 -29.32
N ASN A 521 19.07 -21.52 -28.92
CA ASN A 521 20.26 -20.64 -28.82
C ASN A 521 19.98 -19.13 -28.94
N SER A 522 20.47 -18.42 -27.90
CA SER A 522 21.14 -17.11 -27.91
C SER A 522 20.26 -15.88 -28.24
N LYS A 523 20.37 -14.72 -27.57
CA LYS A 523 21.56 -14.12 -26.95
C LYS A 523 21.17 -12.85 -26.15
N HIS A 524 22.03 -12.51 -25.19
CA HIS A 524 22.28 -11.19 -24.58
C HIS A 524 21.40 -10.71 -23.43
N LEU A 525 21.72 -11.10 -22.20
CA LEU A 525 21.54 -10.31 -20.97
C LEU A 525 20.91 -8.92 -21.14
N ASN A 526 19.60 -8.80 -21.06
CA ASN A 526 18.60 -9.69 -21.65
C ASN A 526 17.35 -8.83 -21.75
N GLU A 527 16.97 -8.52 -22.99
CA GLU A 527 15.57 -8.32 -23.40
C GLU A 527 14.61 -9.17 -22.58
N ALA A 528 15.04 -10.33 -22.07
CA ALA A 528 14.31 -11.10 -21.09
C ALA A 528 13.74 -10.28 -19.91
N PHE A 529 14.42 -9.37 -19.20
CA PHE A 529 13.77 -8.70 -18.05
C PHE A 529 12.71 -7.64 -18.42
N VAL A 530 12.79 -7.10 -19.64
CA VAL A 530 11.81 -6.13 -20.20
C VAL A 530 10.67 -6.87 -20.90
N ASN A 531 10.96 -8.02 -21.52
CA ASN A 531 10.01 -8.80 -22.33
C ASN A 531 9.41 -10.01 -21.59
N ILE A 532 9.90 -10.37 -20.39
CA ILE A 532 9.43 -11.52 -19.60
C ILE A 532 8.73 -11.08 -18.32
N LEU A 533 7.81 -11.92 -17.88
CA LEU A 533 7.10 -11.79 -16.61
C LEU A 533 7.62 -12.88 -15.65
N PRO A 534 8.69 -12.63 -14.89
CA PRO A 534 9.34 -13.67 -14.08
C PRO A 534 8.40 -14.20 -12.99
N TYR A 535 8.42 -15.53 -12.80
CA TYR A 535 7.71 -16.24 -11.74
C TYR A 535 8.65 -17.28 -11.11
N GLY A 536 8.29 -17.81 -9.94
CA GLY A 536 9.08 -18.88 -9.32
C GLY A 536 10.53 -18.46 -9.08
N ASP A 537 11.46 -19.38 -9.30
CA ASP A 537 12.88 -19.14 -9.03
C ASP A 537 13.54 -18.18 -10.01
N ILE A 538 12.92 -17.93 -11.16
CA ILE A 538 13.37 -16.92 -12.11
C ILE A 538 13.43 -15.55 -11.43
N ILE A 539 12.58 -15.29 -10.42
CA ILE A 539 12.60 -14.02 -9.68
C ILE A 539 13.75 -13.93 -8.65
N LYS A 540 14.31 -15.06 -8.18
CA LYS A 540 15.29 -15.10 -7.07
C LYS A 540 16.55 -14.26 -7.35
N PRO A 541 17.21 -14.32 -8.54
CA PRO A 541 18.38 -13.50 -8.82
C PRO A 541 18.10 -12.00 -8.71
N PHE A 542 16.88 -11.56 -9.05
CA PHE A 542 16.47 -10.16 -8.93
C PHE A 542 16.29 -9.76 -7.47
N LEU A 543 15.68 -10.64 -6.66
CA LEU A 543 15.43 -10.38 -5.24
C LEU A 543 16.67 -10.47 -4.33
N LYS A 544 17.69 -11.23 -4.74
CA LYS A 544 18.95 -11.42 -3.98
C LYS A 544 19.96 -10.27 -4.15
N THR A 545 19.59 -9.19 -4.84
CA THR A 545 20.48 -8.04 -5.00
C THR A 545 20.57 -7.22 -3.71
N ASP A 546 21.74 -6.65 -3.41
CA ASP A 546 21.95 -5.78 -2.24
C ASP A 546 21.07 -4.51 -2.24
N ALA A 547 20.40 -4.22 -3.36
CA ALA A 547 19.47 -3.10 -3.48
C ALA A 547 18.14 -3.34 -2.74
N ILE A 548 17.75 -4.60 -2.56
CA ILE A 548 16.43 -4.98 -2.03
C ILE A 548 16.57 -5.41 -0.57
N THR A 549 15.86 -4.71 0.32
CA THR A 549 15.82 -5.06 1.75
C THR A 549 14.54 -5.83 2.09
N ALA A 550 14.54 -6.54 3.22
CA ALA A 550 13.35 -7.20 3.75
C ALA A 550 12.14 -6.24 3.90
N ASN A 551 12.37 -4.97 4.23
CA ASN A 551 11.30 -3.98 4.35
C ASN A 551 10.70 -3.58 2.98
N ASP A 552 11.49 -3.58 1.91
CA ASP A 552 10.97 -3.29 0.56
C ASP A 552 10.07 -4.44 0.09
N ILE A 553 10.47 -5.69 0.34
CA ILE A 553 9.65 -6.86 0.03
C ILE A 553 8.35 -6.83 0.84
N LYS A 554 8.40 -6.55 2.15
CA LYS A 554 7.20 -6.41 3.00
C LYS A 554 6.28 -5.29 2.52
N PHE A 555 6.84 -4.16 2.13
CA PHE A 555 6.06 -3.04 1.61
C PHE A 555 5.34 -3.43 0.32
N PHE A 556 6.03 -4.12 -0.59
CA PHE A 556 5.45 -4.63 -1.82
C PHE A 556 4.36 -5.68 -1.55
N LEU A 557 4.62 -6.66 -0.68
CA LEU A 557 3.63 -7.65 -0.24
C LEU A 557 2.39 -6.97 0.38
N GLY A 558 2.59 -5.94 1.20
CA GLY A 558 1.51 -5.18 1.82
C GLY A 558 0.61 -4.47 0.81
N LYS A 559 1.12 -4.08 -0.37
CA LYS A 559 0.29 -3.57 -1.48
C LYS A 559 -0.56 -4.65 -2.14
N LYS A 560 -0.09 -5.91 -2.14
CA LYS A 560 -0.89 -7.07 -2.54
C LYS A 560 -1.86 -7.53 -1.45
N GLY A 561 -1.89 -6.88 -0.29
CA GLY A 561 -2.70 -7.30 0.86
C GLY A 561 -2.09 -8.46 1.63
N ILE A 562 -0.79 -8.70 1.50
CA ILE A 562 -0.07 -9.80 2.17
C ILE A 562 0.82 -9.21 3.27
N TYR A 563 0.64 -9.66 4.51
CA TYR A 563 1.35 -9.15 5.68
C TYR A 563 2.01 -10.28 6.46
N THR A 564 3.25 -10.05 6.90
CA THR A 564 4.00 -11.01 7.72
C THR A 564 4.94 -10.30 8.71
N ARG A 565 5.03 -10.83 9.93
CA ARG A 565 5.98 -10.35 10.93
C ARG A 565 7.43 -10.70 10.57
N ASN A 566 7.62 -11.84 9.91
CA ASN A 566 8.92 -12.40 9.58
C ASN A 566 9.79 -11.40 8.79
N ALA A 567 11.02 -11.16 9.25
CA ALA A 567 11.95 -10.21 8.64
C ALA A 567 13.15 -10.89 7.97
N ASP A 568 13.20 -12.22 7.94
CA ASP A 568 14.21 -12.98 7.23
C ASP A 568 14.01 -12.81 5.72
N ILE A 569 14.98 -12.20 5.06
CA ILE A 569 14.96 -11.95 3.62
C ILE A 569 14.84 -13.27 2.82
N LYS A 570 15.40 -14.38 3.30
CA LYS A 570 15.29 -15.67 2.62
C LYS A 570 13.85 -16.16 2.60
N LYS A 571 13.20 -16.20 3.76
CA LYS A 571 11.79 -16.60 3.87
C LYS A 571 10.84 -15.67 3.11
N LEU A 572 11.16 -14.37 3.05
CA LEU A 572 10.40 -13.40 2.25
C LEU A 572 10.59 -13.63 0.74
N ILE A 573 11.80 -13.97 0.29
CA ILE A 573 12.07 -14.38 -1.09
C ILE A 573 11.32 -15.66 -1.43
N ASP A 574 11.31 -16.65 -0.54
CA ASP A 574 10.59 -17.91 -0.75
C ASP A 574 9.07 -17.65 -0.88
N LEU A 575 8.50 -16.79 -0.04
CA LEU A 575 7.11 -16.34 -0.18
C LEU A 575 6.88 -15.67 -1.54
N MET A 576 7.75 -14.74 -1.95
CA MET A 576 7.65 -14.08 -3.26
C MET A 576 7.68 -15.06 -4.44
N THR A 577 8.50 -16.11 -4.35
CA THR A 577 8.62 -17.10 -5.43
C THR A 577 7.38 -17.98 -5.58
N SER A 578 6.58 -18.11 -4.52
CA SER A 578 5.30 -18.83 -4.56
C SER A 578 4.13 -17.99 -5.10
N LEU A 579 4.34 -16.70 -5.39
CA LEU A 579 3.32 -15.79 -5.90
C LEU A 579 3.46 -15.62 -7.43
N LEU A 580 2.35 -15.23 -8.06
CA LEU A 580 2.32 -14.72 -9.44
C LEU A 580 2.08 -13.22 -9.41
N PHE A 581 2.79 -12.51 -10.29
CA PHE A 581 2.77 -11.06 -10.38
C PHE A 581 2.25 -10.62 -11.75
N SER A 582 1.43 -9.57 -11.76
CA SER A 582 1.05 -8.92 -13.02
C SER A 582 2.17 -8.03 -13.57
N PRO A 583 2.16 -7.70 -14.87
CA PRO A 583 3.11 -6.77 -15.45
C PRO A 583 3.22 -5.46 -14.66
N LYS A 584 2.09 -4.86 -14.28
CA LYS A 584 2.05 -3.61 -13.51
C LYS A 584 2.65 -3.77 -12.11
N GLU A 585 2.34 -4.87 -11.41
CA GLU A 585 2.90 -5.13 -10.08
C GLU A 585 4.42 -5.20 -10.08
N LEU A 586 5.01 -5.85 -11.10
CA LEU A 586 6.47 -5.91 -11.21
C LEU A 586 7.08 -4.57 -11.61
N GLU A 587 6.46 -3.81 -12.51
CA GLU A 587 6.93 -2.46 -12.85
C GLU A 587 6.88 -1.52 -11.64
N ASP A 588 5.80 -1.57 -10.86
CA ASP A 588 5.69 -0.85 -9.59
C ASP A 588 6.82 -1.26 -8.64
N PHE A 589 7.11 -2.56 -8.51
CA PHE A 589 8.21 -3.06 -7.68
C PHE A 589 9.58 -2.55 -8.16
N LYS A 590 9.85 -2.60 -9.48
CA LYS A 590 11.10 -2.08 -10.08
C LYS A 590 11.26 -0.59 -9.76
N SER A 591 10.20 0.20 -9.96
CA SER A 591 10.23 1.64 -9.69
C SER A 591 10.63 1.95 -8.25
N TYR A 592 10.24 1.14 -7.26
CA TYR A 592 10.63 1.34 -5.86
C TYR A 592 12.10 1.01 -5.58
N ILE A 593 12.70 0.10 -6.35
CA ILE A 593 14.07 -0.36 -6.18
C ILE A 593 15.03 0.58 -6.90
N ASP A 594 14.75 0.94 -8.15
CA ASP A 594 15.55 1.86 -8.96
C ASP A 594 15.64 3.25 -8.33
N VAL A 595 14.60 3.65 -7.60
CA VAL A 595 14.54 4.90 -6.86
C VAL A 595 15.49 4.92 -5.65
N LYS A 596 16.13 3.84 -5.20
CA LYS A 596 17.23 3.90 -4.20
C LYS A 596 18.57 4.37 -4.81
N GLY A 597 18.53 5.45 -5.58
CA GLY A 597 19.69 6.06 -6.23
C GLY A 597 20.91 6.12 -5.32
N LYS A 598 22.03 5.60 -5.82
CA LYS A 598 23.34 5.71 -5.18
C LYS A 598 23.78 7.17 -5.16
N THR A 599 24.61 7.55 -4.18
CA THR A 599 25.20 8.89 -4.04
C THR A 599 25.77 9.38 -5.36
N VAL A 600 25.32 10.55 -5.78
CA VAL A 600 25.78 11.20 -7.00
C VAL A 600 26.94 12.11 -6.61
N ASN A 601 28.12 11.89 -7.18
CA ASN A 601 29.23 12.82 -7.00
C ASN A 601 29.15 13.91 -8.07
N SER A 602 29.13 15.18 -7.66
CA SER A 602 29.35 16.32 -8.54
C SER A 602 30.74 16.92 -8.33
N SER A 603 31.34 17.36 -9.43
CA SER A 603 32.56 18.15 -9.42
C SER A 603 32.43 19.27 -10.43
N ASP A 604 32.71 20.50 -9.98
CA ASP A 604 32.55 21.68 -10.81
C ASP A 604 33.89 22.07 -11.42
N ALA A 605 33.84 22.52 -12.66
CA ALA A 605 34.95 23.12 -13.36
C ALA A 605 34.56 24.55 -13.74
N PHE A 606 35.34 25.51 -13.25
CA PHE A 606 35.13 26.93 -13.50
C PHE A 606 36.13 27.43 -14.54
N PHE A 607 35.65 28.20 -15.50
CA PHE A 607 36.46 28.87 -16.51
C PHE A 607 36.05 30.33 -16.63
N ASN A 608 37.02 31.22 -16.81
CA ASN A 608 36.73 32.61 -17.16
C ASN A 608 36.37 32.69 -18.65
N ILE A 609 35.36 33.47 -18.98
CA ILE A 609 34.91 33.70 -20.35
C ILE A 609 35.73 34.84 -20.96
N LYS A 610 36.35 34.62 -22.12
CA LYS A 610 37.10 35.64 -22.86
C LYS A 610 36.22 36.52 -23.73
N GLN A 611 35.15 35.95 -24.29
CA GLN A 611 34.29 36.59 -25.27
C GLN A 611 32.84 36.57 -24.79
N ASP A 612 32.15 37.71 -24.80
CA ASP A 612 30.75 37.81 -24.39
C ASP A 612 29.78 37.32 -25.50
N GLU A 613 29.95 36.05 -25.92
CA GLU A 613 28.98 35.36 -26.76
C GLU A 613 27.96 34.60 -25.90
N THR A 614 26.75 34.38 -26.43
CA THR A 614 25.73 33.51 -25.81
C THR A 614 26.11 32.05 -26.00
N LEU A 615 25.76 31.19 -25.04
CA LEU A 615 26.05 29.75 -25.14
C LEU A 615 25.43 29.11 -26.39
N GLU A 616 24.28 29.61 -26.86
CA GLU A 616 23.63 29.11 -28.07
C GLU A 616 24.46 29.36 -29.34
N SER A 617 25.14 30.51 -29.44
CA SER A 617 26.09 30.79 -30.55
C SER A 617 27.29 29.86 -30.49
N VAL A 618 27.83 29.66 -29.28
CA VAL A 618 29.01 28.83 -29.03
C VAL A 618 28.73 27.37 -29.40
N PHE A 619 27.63 26.78 -28.93
CA PHE A 619 27.29 25.39 -29.22
C PHE A 619 26.95 25.12 -30.69
N LYS A 620 26.58 26.15 -31.49
CA LYS A 620 26.46 26.02 -32.96
C LYS A 620 27.82 25.83 -33.65
N LYS A 621 28.91 26.29 -33.04
CA LYS A 621 30.29 26.21 -33.57
C LYS A 621 31.06 24.99 -33.06
N VAL A 622 30.59 24.34 -32.01
CA VAL A 622 31.26 23.24 -31.30
C VAL A 622 30.94 21.91 -31.96
N LYS A 623 31.97 21.09 -32.20
CA LYS A 623 31.81 19.72 -32.69
C LYS A 623 32.56 18.77 -31.77
N ILE A 624 31.81 17.99 -31.00
CA ILE A 624 32.36 17.01 -30.05
C ILE A 624 32.29 15.63 -30.71
N ASN A 625 33.43 14.97 -30.85
CA ASN A 625 33.49 13.57 -31.26
C ASN A 625 33.43 12.67 -30.01
N THR A 626 32.45 11.76 -29.95
CA THR A 626 32.21 10.86 -28.81
C THR A 626 32.67 9.41 -29.02
N ASP A 627 33.25 9.06 -30.17
CA ASP A 627 33.54 7.66 -30.56
C ASP A 627 34.45 6.92 -29.56
N ASN A 628 35.44 7.61 -29.00
CA ASN A 628 36.48 7.01 -28.14
C ASN A 628 36.20 7.14 -26.64
N LEU A 629 34.97 7.52 -26.25
CA LEU A 629 34.64 7.76 -24.84
C LEU A 629 34.77 6.48 -23.99
N THR A 630 34.54 5.30 -24.59
CA THR A 630 34.53 4.00 -23.89
C THR A 630 35.83 3.21 -24.00
N ASP A 631 36.85 3.72 -24.71
CA ASP A 631 38.09 2.99 -24.98
C ASP A 631 38.78 2.50 -23.69
N GLY A 632 39.05 1.20 -23.62
CA GLY A 632 39.69 0.55 -22.46
C GLY A 632 38.78 0.40 -21.24
N LEU A 633 37.48 0.67 -21.35
CA LEU A 633 36.48 0.46 -20.31
C LEU A 633 35.54 -0.69 -20.72
N ASN A 634 35.13 -1.53 -19.76
CA ASN A 634 34.11 -2.57 -20.01
C ASN A 634 32.68 -1.99 -19.93
N VAL A 635 32.42 -0.92 -20.69
CA VAL A 635 31.16 -0.16 -20.67
C VAL A 635 30.73 0.16 -22.09
N LYS A 636 29.42 0.07 -22.35
CA LYS A 636 28.79 0.47 -23.61
C LYS A 636 27.91 1.71 -23.40
N ILE A 637 27.95 2.66 -24.32
CA ILE A 637 26.98 3.78 -24.37
C ILE A 637 25.78 3.34 -25.21
N ILE A 638 24.57 3.48 -24.67
CA ILE A 638 23.34 3.02 -25.31
C ILE A 638 22.80 4.06 -26.30
N ASN A 639 22.87 5.34 -25.93
CA ASN A 639 22.30 6.44 -26.70
C ASN A 639 23.33 7.15 -27.60
N SER A 640 24.26 6.40 -28.20
CA SER A 640 25.35 6.95 -29.03
C SER A 640 24.82 7.85 -30.15
N ASP A 641 23.71 7.46 -30.76
CA ASP A 641 23.21 8.05 -32.01
C ASP A 641 22.40 9.34 -31.80
N SER A 642 21.99 9.60 -30.56
CA SER A 642 21.19 10.77 -30.17
C SER A 642 21.93 11.74 -29.24
N LEU A 643 23.26 11.62 -29.13
CA LEU A 643 24.09 12.46 -28.26
C LEU A 643 24.22 13.88 -28.80
N LYS A 644 23.47 14.82 -28.22
CA LYS A 644 23.60 16.26 -28.48
C LYS A 644 23.44 17.06 -27.19
N PHE A 645 24.03 18.24 -27.17
CA PHE A 645 23.74 19.23 -26.13
C PHE A 645 22.38 19.87 -26.42
N GLU A 646 21.44 19.72 -25.50
CA GLU A 646 20.11 20.31 -25.58
C GLU A 646 20.02 21.56 -24.71
N ALA A 647 19.36 22.60 -25.20
CA ALA A 647 19.11 23.81 -24.43
C ALA A 647 18.05 23.55 -23.35
N SER A 648 18.37 23.92 -22.11
CA SER A 648 17.45 23.82 -20.97
C SER A 648 16.44 24.99 -21.00
N PRO A 649 15.23 24.87 -20.41
CA PRO A 649 14.24 25.95 -20.38
C PRO A 649 14.72 27.25 -19.71
N ALA A 650 15.76 27.16 -18.87
CA ALA A 650 16.49 28.32 -18.38
C ALA A 650 17.46 28.80 -19.46
N LYS A 651 17.27 30.03 -19.96
CA LYS A 651 18.24 30.67 -20.86
C LYS A 651 19.63 30.60 -20.20
N ASP A 652 20.65 30.18 -20.96
CA ASP A 652 22.06 29.99 -20.56
C ASP A 652 22.47 28.67 -19.87
N GLU A 653 21.73 27.58 -20.12
CA GLU A 653 22.12 26.21 -19.71
C GLU A 653 21.99 25.20 -20.87
N PHE A 654 23.03 24.40 -21.10
CA PHE A 654 23.04 23.29 -22.06
C PHE A 654 23.38 21.98 -21.37
N LYS A 655 22.65 20.91 -21.71
CA LYS A 655 22.78 19.60 -21.08
C LYS A 655 23.02 18.50 -22.10
N LEU A 656 23.93 17.58 -21.78
CA LEU A 656 24.14 16.34 -22.51
C LEU A 656 23.99 15.15 -21.56
N THR A 657 23.16 14.19 -21.95
CA THR A 657 22.85 12.98 -21.16
C THR A 657 23.40 11.73 -21.86
N LEU A 658 24.10 10.89 -21.11
CA LEU A 658 24.67 9.61 -21.51
C LEU A 658 23.99 8.50 -20.71
N ILE A 659 23.56 7.44 -21.39
CA ILE A 659 23.07 6.21 -20.77
C ILE A 659 24.09 5.11 -21.06
N THR A 660 24.60 4.47 -20.01
CA THR A 660 25.68 3.48 -20.08
C THR A 660 25.26 2.12 -19.56
N GLU A 661 25.95 1.08 -20.01
CA GLU A 661 25.72 -0.31 -19.65
C GLU A 661 27.04 -0.98 -19.27
N THR A 662 27.11 -1.57 -18.07
CA THR A 662 28.29 -2.33 -17.61
C THR A 662 27.92 -3.79 -17.35
N LYS A 663 28.75 -4.75 -17.79
CA LYS A 663 28.55 -6.18 -17.50
C LYS A 663 29.34 -6.63 -16.28
N ASP A 664 28.66 -7.25 -15.31
CA ASP A 664 29.23 -7.88 -14.13
C ASP A 664 29.38 -9.39 -14.36
N PRO A 665 30.60 -9.92 -14.54
CA PRO A 665 30.80 -11.35 -14.79
C PRO A 665 30.53 -12.23 -13.56
N THR A 666 30.37 -11.65 -12.36
CA THR A 666 30.17 -12.39 -11.11
C THR A 666 28.70 -12.57 -10.71
N SER A 667 27.77 -11.88 -11.37
CA SER A 667 26.34 -12.05 -11.14
C SER A 667 25.70 -13.01 -12.16
N SER A 668 24.48 -13.46 -11.86
CA SER A 668 23.74 -14.39 -12.74
C SER A 668 23.60 -13.83 -14.15
N LEU A 669 23.67 -14.71 -15.16
CA LEU A 669 23.44 -14.41 -16.57
C LEU A 669 22.04 -13.85 -16.88
N LEU A 670 21.17 -13.59 -15.90
CA LEU A 670 19.89 -12.90 -16.08
C LEU A 670 19.91 -11.44 -15.56
N VAL A 671 20.88 -11.08 -14.70
CA VAL A 671 21.01 -9.78 -14.00
C VAL A 671 22.45 -9.27 -14.01
N ASN A 672 23.17 -9.58 -15.07
CA ASN A 672 24.58 -9.23 -15.22
C ASN A 672 24.81 -7.82 -15.77
N THR A 673 23.73 -7.14 -16.13
CA THR A 673 23.79 -5.79 -16.66
C THR A 673 23.50 -4.77 -15.56
N LYS A 674 24.40 -3.80 -15.39
CA LYS A 674 24.22 -2.66 -14.50
C LYS A 674 24.02 -1.39 -15.34
N PRO A 675 22.84 -0.75 -15.28
CA PRO A 675 22.62 0.53 -15.96
C PRO A 675 23.40 1.64 -15.25
N GLY A 676 23.89 2.58 -16.05
CA GLY A 676 24.53 3.81 -15.60
C GLY A 676 23.92 5.01 -16.33
N LYS A 677 24.03 6.17 -15.69
CA LYS A 677 23.59 7.45 -16.24
C LYS A 677 24.68 8.47 -15.92
N ALA A 678 25.01 9.27 -16.92
CA ALA A 678 26.03 10.31 -16.90
C ALA A 678 25.47 11.61 -17.48
N GLU A 679 25.62 12.74 -16.78
CA GLU A 679 25.13 14.04 -17.26
C GLU A 679 26.22 15.10 -17.20
N VAL A 680 26.37 15.87 -18.28
CA VAL A 680 27.24 17.05 -18.33
C VAL A 680 26.37 18.26 -18.60
N VAL A 681 26.43 19.24 -17.71
CA VAL A 681 25.67 20.48 -17.79
C VAL A 681 26.64 21.65 -17.87
N VAL A 682 26.47 22.50 -18.87
CA VAL A 682 27.28 23.71 -19.07
C VAL A 682 26.38 24.92 -18.83
N LYS A 683 26.79 25.79 -17.91
CA LYS A 683 26.04 26.98 -17.49
C LYS A 683 26.92 28.22 -17.62
N LYS A 684 26.37 29.32 -18.14
CA LYS A 684 27.01 30.64 -18.10
C LYS A 684 26.39 31.42 -16.94
N LYS A 685 27.21 31.86 -15.98
CA LYS A 685 26.82 32.75 -14.88
C LYS A 685 27.79 33.92 -14.84
N ASP A 686 27.29 35.13 -15.06
CA ASP A 686 28.10 36.35 -15.16
C ASP A 686 29.21 36.19 -16.23
N ASN A 687 30.47 36.42 -15.85
CA ASN A 687 31.67 36.26 -16.69
C ASN A 687 32.34 34.88 -16.57
N GLN A 688 31.68 33.91 -15.92
CA GLN A 688 32.22 32.57 -15.70
C GLN A 688 31.38 31.50 -16.39
N LEU A 689 32.07 30.52 -16.95
CA LEU A 689 31.50 29.30 -17.46
C LEU A 689 31.66 28.20 -16.40
N VAL A 690 30.53 27.63 -15.98
CA VAL A 690 30.49 26.53 -15.01
C VAL A 690 30.14 25.26 -15.77
N VAL A 691 31.09 24.32 -15.82
CA VAL A 691 30.83 22.96 -16.29
C VAL A 691 30.57 22.09 -15.08
N VAL A 692 29.29 21.74 -14.90
CA VAL A 692 28.81 20.87 -13.84
C VAL A 692 28.71 19.45 -14.37
N THR A 693 29.37 18.53 -13.68
CA THR A 693 29.12 17.10 -13.86
C THR A 693 28.03 16.66 -12.89
N GLU A 694 26.90 16.21 -13.40
CA GLU A 694 25.81 15.62 -12.62
C GLU A 694 25.70 14.13 -12.93
N ASN A 695 25.35 13.32 -11.93
CA ASN A 695 25.10 11.88 -12.06
C ASN A 695 26.29 11.03 -12.55
N THR A 696 27.11 10.49 -11.64
CA THR A 696 27.92 9.30 -11.96
C THR A 696 27.88 8.32 -10.79
N ILE A 697 27.37 7.11 -11.03
CA ILE A 697 27.20 6.08 -10.00
C ILE A 697 28.41 5.15 -9.96
N ASN A 698 28.91 4.76 -11.13
CA ASN A 698 29.99 3.79 -11.26
C ASN A 698 31.31 4.45 -11.69
N LYS A 699 32.43 3.76 -11.44
CA LYS A 699 33.77 4.29 -11.73
C LYS A 699 34.01 4.53 -13.23
N ALA A 700 33.39 3.73 -14.09
CA ALA A 700 33.57 3.81 -15.53
C ALA A 700 32.79 4.98 -16.15
N ASP A 701 31.55 5.23 -15.73
CA ASP A 701 30.76 6.43 -16.06
C ASP A 701 31.54 7.69 -15.70
N LYS A 702 32.22 7.68 -14.55
CA LYS A 702 33.09 8.79 -14.13
C LYS A 702 34.27 9.00 -15.08
N TYR A 703 34.89 7.95 -15.60
CA TYR A 703 35.93 8.09 -16.63
C TYR A 703 35.36 8.64 -17.94
N ILE A 704 34.19 8.16 -18.37
CA ILE A 704 33.50 8.62 -19.57
C ILE A 704 33.18 10.12 -19.45
N VAL A 705 32.62 10.56 -18.33
CA VAL A 705 32.30 11.98 -18.11
C VAL A 705 33.56 12.84 -18.07
N ASN A 706 34.62 12.40 -17.38
CA ASN A 706 35.88 13.15 -17.37
C ASN A 706 36.49 13.30 -18.78
N ARG A 707 36.39 12.27 -19.63
CA ARG A 707 36.81 12.34 -21.03
C ARG A 707 35.95 13.34 -21.82
N LEU A 708 34.63 13.29 -21.63
CA LEU A 708 33.71 14.21 -22.27
C LEU A 708 33.95 15.67 -21.87
N VAL A 709 34.11 15.96 -20.57
CA VAL A 709 34.42 17.30 -20.07
C VAL A 709 35.74 17.82 -20.67
N LYS A 710 36.74 16.96 -20.82
CA LYS A 710 38.01 17.33 -21.46
C LYS A 710 37.83 17.69 -22.94
N LEU A 711 37.01 16.94 -23.68
CA LEU A 711 36.71 17.25 -25.09
C LEU A 711 35.95 18.58 -25.23
N VAL A 712 34.98 18.84 -24.33
CA VAL A 712 34.27 20.12 -24.27
C VAL A 712 35.24 21.27 -24.00
N GLU A 713 36.17 21.08 -23.05
CA GLU A 713 37.21 22.06 -22.71
C GLU A 713 38.13 22.36 -23.90
N GLU A 714 38.64 21.32 -24.58
CA GLU A 714 39.50 21.45 -25.76
C GLU A 714 38.80 22.19 -26.91
N GLU A 715 37.52 21.90 -27.15
CA GLU A 715 36.74 22.61 -28.18
C GLU A 715 36.45 24.08 -27.82
N PHE A 716 36.12 24.38 -26.57
CA PHE A 716 35.93 25.76 -26.12
C PHE A 716 37.21 26.59 -26.16
N LYS A 717 38.37 25.98 -25.90
CA LYS A 717 39.68 26.60 -26.11
C LYS A 717 39.99 26.81 -27.60
N ARG A 718 39.68 25.83 -28.45
CA ARG A 718 39.88 25.92 -29.91
C ARG A 718 39.14 27.09 -30.54
N ILE A 719 37.94 27.40 -30.06
CA ILE A 719 37.13 28.54 -30.52
C ILE A 719 37.40 29.83 -29.72
N ASP A 720 38.39 29.83 -28.83
CA ASP A 720 38.83 30.95 -27.98
C ASP A 720 37.72 31.57 -27.09
N PHE A 721 36.77 30.74 -26.64
CA PHE A 721 35.66 31.19 -25.80
C PHE A 721 36.04 31.32 -24.31
N ILE A 722 36.94 30.45 -23.84
CA ILE A 722 37.38 30.39 -22.43
C ILE A 722 38.89 30.65 -22.27
N GLU A 723 39.28 31.07 -21.06
CA GLU A 723 40.69 31.16 -20.66
C GLU A 723 41.38 29.78 -20.59
N GLU A 724 42.71 29.78 -20.74
CA GLU A 724 43.52 28.56 -20.68
C GLU A 724 43.57 27.96 -19.28
N GLU A 725 43.53 28.82 -18.25
CA GLU A 725 43.59 28.43 -16.86
C GLU A 725 42.22 28.03 -16.33
N LYS A 726 42.18 26.83 -15.76
CA LYS A 726 40.98 26.26 -15.12
C LYS A 726 40.98 26.57 -13.64
N ILE A 727 39.92 27.17 -13.14
CA ILE A 727 39.76 27.41 -11.70
C ILE A 727 39.19 26.15 -11.05
N LYS A 728 39.94 25.56 -10.13
CA LYS A 728 39.51 24.43 -9.28
C LYS A 728 39.77 24.76 -7.82
N ALA A 729 38.82 24.45 -6.95
CA ALA A 729 39.10 24.39 -5.51
C ALA A 729 39.92 23.13 -5.21
N MET A 730 41.22 23.31 -4.98
CA MET A 730 42.13 22.24 -4.59
C MET A 730 42.40 22.30 -3.09
N PHE A 731 42.71 21.16 -2.48
CA PHE A 731 43.08 21.06 -1.07
C PHE A 731 44.22 22.01 -0.70
N LYS A 732 45.20 22.19 -1.59
CA LYS A 732 46.35 23.09 -1.40
C LYS A 732 46.12 24.56 -1.75
N ASN A 733 44.98 24.91 -2.37
CA ASN A 733 44.74 26.28 -2.83
C ASN A 733 44.41 27.26 -1.70
N PHE A 734 44.23 26.76 -0.47
CA PHE A 734 43.95 27.56 0.72
C PHE A 734 45.26 28.08 1.33
N SER A 735 45.24 29.34 1.75
CA SER A 735 46.39 30.03 2.36
C SER A 735 46.79 29.45 3.73
N SER A 736 45.85 28.82 4.44
CA SER A 736 46.09 28.19 5.74
C SER A 736 45.16 26.98 5.99
N ASN A 737 45.53 26.12 6.94
CA ASN A 737 44.68 25.04 7.42
C ASN A 737 43.36 25.58 8.01
N THR A 738 43.43 26.69 8.75
CA THR A 738 42.26 27.38 9.30
C THR A 738 41.28 27.84 8.22
N GLU A 739 41.77 28.41 7.13
CA GLU A 739 40.93 28.82 6.00
C GLU A 739 40.22 27.61 5.37
N ARG A 740 40.93 26.49 5.19
CA ARG A 740 40.36 25.24 4.65
C ARG A 740 39.30 24.63 5.57
N VAL A 741 39.56 24.62 6.88
CA VAL A 741 38.59 24.14 7.88
C VAL A 741 37.35 25.03 7.88
N ASN A 742 37.52 26.34 7.91
CA ASN A 742 36.40 27.29 7.86
C ASN A 742 35.62 27.19 6.54
N PHE A 743 36.28 26.91 5.41
CA PHE A 743 35.62 26.68 4.13
C PHE A 743 34.66 25.49 4.21
N LEU A 744 35.10 24.33 4.71
CA LEU A 744 34.20 23.19 4.88
C LEU A 744 33.09 23.50 5.90
N LEU A 745 33.43 24.04 7.08
CA LEU A 745 32.43 24.40 8.09
C LEU A 745 31.38 25.40 7.59
N SER A 746 31.73 26.26 6.63
CA SER A 746 30.78 27.24 6.08
C SER A 746 29.54 26.59 5.44
N PHE A 747 29.61 25.32 5.02
CA PHE A 747 28.46 24.59 4.47
C PHE A 747 27.40 24.20 5.52
N SER A 748 27.67 24.35 6.83
CA SER A 748 26.61 24.27 7.84
C SER A 748 25.81 25.58 7.98
N ASN A 749 26.31 26.69 7.41
CA ASN A 749 25.59 27.96 7.38
C ASN A 749 24.71 28.04 6.12
N ILE A 750 23.41 27.85 6.34
CA ILE A 750 22.35 27.82 5.32
C ILE A 750 21.45 29.06 5.33
N ALA A 751 21.90 30.19 5.89
CA ALA A 751 21.07 31.40 5.99
C ALA A 751 20.60 31.96 4.63
N SER A 752 21.35 31.68 3.57
CA SER A 752 21.05 32.03 2.19
C SER A 752 20.13 31.02 1.49
N SER A 753 19.82 29.88 2.11
CA SER A 753 19.05 28.82 1.49
C SER A 753 17.55 29.11 1.55
N ALA A 754 16.86 28.92 0.43
CA ALA A 754 15.41 29.01 0.34
C ALA A 754 14.71 27.69 0.71
N MET A 755 15.42 26.55 0.67
CA MET A 755 14.83 25.22 0.89
C MET A 755 15.26 24.56 2.20
N PHE A 756 16.53 24.72 2.59
CA PHE A 756 17.06 24.12 3.81
C PHE A 756 16.78 25.01 5.01
N HIS A 757 16.28 24.41 6.10
CA HIS A 757 15.98 25.14 7.34
C HIS A 757 16.74 24.62 8.56
N GLU A 758 17.44 23.48 8.44
CA GLU A 758 18.31 22.95 9.50
C GLU A 758 19.51 22.24 8.85
N ALA A 759 20.69 22.32 9.49
CA ALA A 759 21.92 21.65 9.06
C ALA A 759 22.65 21.05 10.28
N ASP A 760 23.05 19.79 10.19
CA ASP A 760 23.75 19.05 11.26
C ASP A 760 24.99 18.35 10.69
N ILE A 761 26.17 18.59 11.27
CA ILE A 761 27.41 17.93 10.84
C ILE A 761 27.46 16.53 11.47
N GLN A 762 27.43 15.51 10.63
CA GLN A 762 27.32 14.11 11.06
C GLN A 762 28.60 13.30 10.92
N ASN A 763 29.52 13.75 10.05
CA ASN A 763 30.81 13.10 9.88
C ASN A 763 31.89 14.12 9.55
N ILE A 764 33.09 13.90 10.08
CA ILE A 764 34.31 14.63 9.71
C ILE A 764 35.49 13.66 9.62
N ARG A 765 36.39 13.92 8.67
CA ARG A 765 37.63 13.16 8.51
C ARG A 765 38.83 14.08 8.34
N PHE A 766 39.85 13.88 9.16
CA PHE A 766 41.04 14.73 9.14
C PHE A 766 42.31 14.00 9.60
N LYS A 767 43.46 14.63 9.35
CA LYS A 767 44.78 14.26 9.89
C LYS A 767 45.42 15.49 10.56
N PHE A 768 46.26 15.31 11.57
CA PHE A 768 47.06 16.41 12.11
C PHE A 768 48.24 16.77 11.20
N ASP A 769 48.54 18.06 11.07
CA ASP A 769 49.70 18.58 10.35
C ASP A 769 50.93 18.60 11.26
N GLU A 770 51.82 17.64 11.04
CA GLU A 770 53.05 17.43 11.82
C GLU A 770 54.02 18.63 11.76
N ASN A 771 53.83 19.57 10.82
CA ASN A 771 54.67 20.77 10.67
C ASN A 771 54.15 21.99 11.44
N THR A 772 53.05 21.85 12.17
CA THR A 772 52.42 22.93 12.94
C THR A 772 52.51 22.68 14.45
N GLU A 773 52.29 23.72 15.26
CA GLU A 773 52.27 23.56 16.71
C GLU A 773 50.98 22.84 17.15
N ILE A 774 51.08 21.53 17.39
CA ILE A 774 49.94 20.70 17.79
C ILE A 774 49.72 20.87 19.30
N PRO A 775 48.48 21.19 19.75
CA PRO A 775 48.17 21.33 21.17
C PRO A 775 48.57 20.08 21.97
N GLU A 776 49.11 20.27 23.18
CA GLU A 776 49.68 19.20 24.01
C GLU A 776 48.71 18.04 24.27
N PHE A 777 47.40 18.35 24.33
CA PHE A 777 46.32 17.38 24.50
C PHE A 777 46.14 16.40 23.31
N TYR A 778 46.68 16.70 22.13
CA TYR A 778 46.54 15.87 20.92
C TYR A 778 47.84 15.18 20.49
N ARG A 779 48.96 15.41 21.18
CA ARG A 779 50.30 14.88 20.80
C ARG A 779 50.34 13.35 20.70
N ASP A 780 49.59 12.65 21.54
CA ASP A 780 49.47 11.19 21.54
C ASP A 780 48.84 10.61 20.27
N LYS A 781 48.08 11.43 19.52
CA LYS A 781 47.43 11.05 18.25
C LYS A 781 48.31 11.29 17.01
N VAL A 782 49.44 12.00 17.15
CA VAL A 782 50.29 12.45 16.04
C VAL A 782 51.31 11.39 15.60
N ASP A 783 51.87 10.64 16.56
CA ASP A 783 53.02 9.74 16.35
C ASP A 783 52.74 8.49 15.45
N LYS A 784 51.55 8.36 14.86
CA LYS A 784 51.09 7.13 14.18
C LYS A 784 50.52 7.31 12.76
N ASP A 785 50.70 8.48 12.12
CA ASP A 785 50.13 8.76 10.77
C ASP A 785 48.61 8.43 10.69
N LEU A 786 47.86 8.84 11.72
CA LEU A 786 46.45 8.46 11.88
C LEU A 786 45.52 9.39 11.12
N ILE A 787 44.65 8.80 10.29
CA ILE A 787 43.45 9.48 9.76
C ILE A 787 42.31 9.26 10.76
N ILE A 788 41.82 10.36 11.34
CA ILE A 788 40.76 10.36 12.34
C ILE A 788 39.42 10.54 11.62
N ASN A 789 38.43 9.72 11.96
CA ASN A 789 37.07 9.79 11.44
C ASN A 789 36.07 9.83 12.61
N PHE A 790 35.35 10.95 12.77
CA PHE A 790 34.25 11.05 13.74
C PHE A 790 32.90 10.90 13.04
N GLU A 791 32.01 10.10 13.63
CA GLU A 791 30.62 9.94 13.20
C GLU A 791 29.69 10.17 14.41
N GLY A 792 28.71 11.07 14.27
CA GLY A 792 27.85 11.46 15.38
C GLY A 792 26.82 12.52 15.00
N LYS A 793 26.30 13.25 15.98
CA LYS A 793 25.45 14.44 15.81
C LYS A 793 26.09 15.61 16.52
N GLY A 794 25.92 16.82 16.00
CA GLY A 794 26.44 18.02 16.66
C GLY A 794 27.97 18.15 16.58
N LEU A 795 28.63 17.55 15.58
CA LEU A 795 30.10 17.52 15.51
C LEU A 795 30.72 18.92 15.32
N GLN A 796 29.92 19.94 15.00
CA GLN A 796 30.35 21.34 14.98
C GLN A 796 30.88 21.84 16.34
N THR A 797 30.50 21.22 17.47
CA THR A 797 30.95 21.64 18.81
C THR A 797 32.25 20.98 19.26
N LEU A 798 32.90 20.19 18.41
CA LEU A 798 34.18 19.57 18.74
C LEU A 798 35.24 20.65 18.97
N THR A 799 36.06 20.47 20.01
CA THR A 799 37.16 21.37 20.36
C THR A 799 38.15 21.52 19.20
N GLU A 800 38.39 20.42 18.49
CA GLU A 800 39.24 20.35 17.29
C GLU A 800 38.76 21.26 16.15
N LEU A 801 37.46 21.55 16.08
CA LEU A 801 36.84 22.38 15.04
C LEU A 801 36.41 23.77 15.54
N SER A 802 36.57 24.04 16.84
CA SER A 802 36.14 25.29 17.47
C SER A 802 37.33 26.19 17.83
N GLU A 803 38.43 25.62 18.30
CA GLU A 803 39.62 26.35 18.74
C GLU A 803 40.56 26.70 17.58
N LEU A 804 41.08 27.93 17.54
CA LEU A 804 41.95 28.41 16.46
C LEU A 804 43.22 27.55 16.32
N ASN A 805 43.91 27.27 17.43
CA ASN A 805 45.15 26.49 17.45
C ASN A 805 44.94 25.04 16.98
N ALA A 806 43.74 24.48 17.24
CA ALA A 806 43.39 23.15 16.76
C ALA A 806 43.08 23.15 15.26
N LYS A 807 42.39 24.19 14.76
CA LYS A 807 42.14 24.35 13.32
C LYS A 807 43.43 24.50 12.50
N GLU A 808 44.40 25.24 13.03
CA GLU A 808 45.70 25.43 12.39
C GLU A 808 46.48 24.12 12.25
N SER A 809 46.27 23.17 13.16
CA SER A 809 46.97 21.90 13.19
C SER A 809 46.27 20.76 12.46
N ILE A 810 45.19 21.03 11.72
CA ILE A 810 44.37 19.98 11.10
C ILE A 810 44.26 20.11 9.57
N PHE A 811 44.57 18.99 8.90
CA PHE A 811 44.25 18.71 7.52
C PHE A 811 42.85 18.07 7.40
N LEU A 812 41.81 18.90 7.35
CA LEU A 812 40.42 18.46 7.19
C LEU A 812 40.13 18.07 5.73
N GLU A 813 39.79 16.79 5.50
CA GLU A 813 39.58 16.21 4.17
C GLU A 813 38.10 16.12 3.78
N GLU A 814 37.25 15.69 4.70
CA GLU A 814 35.84 15.35 4.44
C GLU A 814 34.95 15.84 5.57
N MET A 815 33.76 16.33 5.21
CA MET A 815 32.69 16.70 6.11
C MET A 815 31.34 16.30 5.51
N ARG A 816 30.50 15.60 6.29
CA ARG A 816 29.13 15.27 5.91
C ARG A 816 28.13 16.09 6.71
N VAL A 817 27.23 16.75 6.00
CA VAL A 817 26.14 17.55 6.58
C VAL A 817 24.81 16.88 6.25
N LEU A 818 23.92 16.78 7.24
CA LEU A 818 22.52 16.45 7.06
C LEU A 818 21.71 17.75 7.07
N TYR A 819 21.08 18.06 5.95
CA TYR A 819 20.14 19.15 5.82
C TYR A 819 18.70 18.66 5.99
N LYS A 820 17.86 19.48 6.66
CA LYS A 820 16.41 19.31 6.63
C LYS A 820 15.77 20.35 5.72
N PHE A 821 14.79 19.90 4.94
CA PHE A 821 14.06 20.73 3.99
C PHE A 821 12.55 20.52 4.08
N ASN A 822 11.80 21.49 3.55
CA ASN A 822 10.37 21.36 3.31
C ASN A 822 10.10 21.48 1.80
N PHE A 823 9.30 20.56 1.24
CA PHE A 823 8.93 20.59 -0.17
C PHE A 823 7.54 19.99 -0.37
N LEU A 824 6.62 20.76 -0.94
CA LEU A 824 5.21 20.38 -1.11
C LEU A 824 4.61 19.87 0.23
N ASN A 825 4.16 18.61 0.27
CA ASN A 825 3.59 17.95 1.45
C ASN A 825 4.65 17.30 2.37
N ILE A 826 5.93 17.33 2.00
CA ILE A 826 7.01 16.78 2.82
C ILE A 826 7.47 17.83 3.82
N LYS A 827 7.25 17.55 5.10
CA LYS A 827 7.80 18.31 6.22
C LYS A 827 9.02 17.60 6.78
N ASN A 828 10.11 18.32 7.02
CA ASN A 828 11.36 17.78 7.55
C ASN A 828 11.95 16.62 6.71
N GLY A 829 11.93 16.77 5.38
CA GLY A 829 12.68 15.89 4.49
C GLY A 829 14.17 15.95 4.81
N MET A 830 14.90 14.85 4.58
CA MET A 830 16.31 14.72 4.97
C MET A 830 17.20 14.59 3.74
N TYR A 831 18.21 15.46 3.62
CA TYR A 831 19.14 15.50 2.49
C TYR A 831 20.58 15.52 3.00
N LYS A 832 21.35 14.46 2.73
CA LYS A 832 22.75 14.35 3.18
C LYS A 832 23.68 14.79 2.07
N VAL A 833 24.69 15.60 2.38
CA VAL A 833 25.74 15.96 1.43
C VAL A 833 27.09 15.72 2.07
N THR A 834 27.94 14.96 1.38
CA THR A 834 29.35 14.78 1.78
C THR A 834 30.22 15.70 0.94
N TYR A 835 30.90 16.64 1.60
CA TYR A 835 31.88 17.53 0.99
C TYR A 835 33.27 16.95 1.25
N ASN A 836 34.08 16.73 0.21
CA ASN A 836 35.43 16.21 0.40
C ASN A 836 36.44 16.68 -0.64
N PHE A 837 37.72 16.50 -0.33
CA PHE A 837 38.83 16.76 -1.24
C PHE A 837 39.38 15.48 -1.89
N SER A 838 38.52 14.61 -2.43
CA SER A 838 38.93 13.47 -3.26
C SER A 838 39.98 12.53 -2.65
N ASN A 839 39.89 12.24 -1.35
CA ASN A 839 40.88 11.47 -0.59
C ASN A 839 42.30 12.10 -0.59
N ALA A 840 42.39 13.44 -0.50
CA ALA A 840 43.66 14.17 -0.47
C ALA A 840 44.69 13.60 0.52
N LEU A 841 44.28 13.11 1.69
CA LEU A 841 45.16 12.55 2.72
C LEU A 841 45.81 11.22 2.30
N LYS A 842 45.28 10.56 1.26
CA LYS A 842 45.81 9.30 0.73
C LYS A 842 46.71 9.50 -0.50
N ASN A 843 46.71 10.69 -1.09
CA ASN A 843 47.52 10.98 -2.27
C ASN A 843 48.97 11.22 -1.85
N LYS A 844 49.91 10.57 -2.54
CA LYS A 844 51.37 10.68 -2.33
C LYS A 844 52.02 11.09 -3.66
N PRO A 845 53.09 11.91 -3.67
CA PRO A 845 53.91 12.33 -2.52
C PRO A 845 53.37 13.51 -1.70
N GLU A 846 52.41 14.28 -2.20
CA GLU A 846 51.81 15.44 -1.50
C GLU A 846 50.30 15.25 -1.27
N PHE A 847 49.79 15.77 -0.14
CA PHE A 847 48.36 15.80 0.15
C PHE A 847 47.66 16.85 -0.73
N ASP A 848 47.04 16.39 -1.82
CA ASP A 848 46.29 17.27 -2.72
C ASP A 848 45.05 16.56 -3.27
N GLY A 849 44.02 17.32 -3.60
CA GLY A 849 42.76 16.76 -4.09
C GLY A 849 41.75 17.82 -4.47
N VAL A 850 40.88 17.50 -5.43
CA VAL A 850 39.83 18.41 -5.90
C VAL A 850 38.64 18.36 -4.95
N PHE A 851 38.09 19.53 -4.60
CA PHE A 851 36.84 19.65 -3.86
C PHE A 851 35.67 19.03 -4.63
N LYS A 852 34.83 18.27 -3.93
CA LYS A 852 33.65 17.57 -4.46
C LYS A 852 32.52 17.57 -3.45
N SER A 853 31.30 17.48 -3.96
CA SER A 853 30.10 17.25 -3.17
C SER A 853 29.42 15.97 -3.62
N ALA A 854 28.93 15.19 -2.66
CA ALA A 854 28.17 13.96 -2.89
C ALA A 854 26.82 14.05 -2.18
N PRO A 855 25.80 14.66 -2.82
CA PRO A 855 24.43 14.67 -2.32
C PRO A 855 23.78 13.27 -2.30
N TYR A 856 22.86 13.11 -1.36
CA TYR A 856 22.05 11.91 -1.15
C TYR A 856 20.72 12.27 -0.47
N LEU A 857 19.62 12.05 -1.19
CA LEU A 857 18.27 12.21 -0.65
C LEU A 857 17.86 10.98 0.17
N MET A 858 17.51 11.20 1.44
CA MET A 858 16.92 10.14 2.26
C MET A 858 15.45 9.95 1.86
N LYS A 859 15.20 8.87 1.13
CA LYS A 859 13.89 8.53 0.57
C LYS A 859 12.96 7.89 1.61
N THR A 860 12.44 8.71 2.52
CA THR A 860 11.39 8.34 3.49
C THR A 860 10.08 7.99 2.79
N ASN A 861 9.12 7.37 3.48
CA ASN A 861 7.82 7.02 2.89
C ASN A 861 7.10 8.22 2.25
N SER A 862 7.19 9.40 2.87
CA SER A 862 6.63 10.65 2.32
C SER A 862 7.33 11.12 1.04
N VAL A 863 8.65 10.90 0.92
CA VAL A 863 9.39 11.17 -0.33
C VAL A 863 8.99 10.16 -1.41
N LYS A 864 8.85 8.88 -1.04
CA LYS A 864 8.45 7.80 -1.96
C LYS A 864 7.02 7.95 -2.50
N SER A 865 6.15 8.68 -1.80
CA SER A 865 4.78 8.96 -2.26
C SER A 865 4.67 10.10 -3.27
N LEU A 866 5.75 10.82 -3.58
CA LEU A 866 5.72 11.88 -4.59
C LEU A 866 5.54 11.32 -6.00
N SER A 867 4.81 12.05 -6.84
CA SER A 867 4.65 11.76 -8.27
C SER A 867 5.95 11.87 -9.06
N SER A 868 6.87 12.74 -8.64
CA SER A 868 8.21 12.87 -9.24
C SER A 868 9.26 13.18 -8.18
N ILE A 869 10.04 12.16 -7.83
CA ILE A 869 11.19 12.28 -6.93
C ILE A 869 12.37 12.96 -7.64
N GLU A 870 12.50 12.74 -8.95
CA GLU A 870 13.55 13.37 -9.77
C GLU A 870 13.47 14.89 -9.72
N ASN A 871 12.26 15.46 -9.74
CA ASN A 871 12.07 16.90 -9.63
C ASN A 871 12.56 17.44 -8.28
N LEU A 872 12.26 16.72 -7.18
CA LEU A 872 12.77 17.08 -5.86
C LEU A 872 14.30 16.99 -5.79
N GLU A 873 14.90 15.92 -6.29
CA GLU A 873 16.36 15.77 -6.35
C GLU A 873 17.02 16.88 -7.17
N LYS A 874 16.39 17.30 -8.28
CA LYS A 874 16.84 18.41 -9.11
C LYS A 874 16.82 19.75 -8.36
N GLU A 875 15.74 20.08 -7.67
CA GLU A 875 15.63 21.33 -6.91
C GLU A 875 16.59 21.37 -5.71
N LEU A 876 16.70 20.27 -4.96
CA LEU A 876 17.68 20.16 -3.86
C LEU A 876 19.12 20.20 -4.36
N GLY A 877 19.39 19.60 -5.53
CA GLY A 877 20.67 19.69 -6.21
C GLY A 877 21.04 21.13 -6.54
N LYS A 878 20.15 21.87 -7.22
CA LYS A 878 20.34 23.29 -7.54
C LYS A 878 20.64 24.13 -6.30
N GLU A 879 19.97 23.85 -5.19
CA GLU A 879 20.18 24.59 -3.95
C GLU A 879 21.58 24.37 -3.36
N ILE A 880 22.09 23.14 -3.37
CA ILE A 880 23.48 22.86 -2.98
C ILE A 880 24.48 23.53 -3.92
N GLU A 881 24.19 23.55 -5.23
CA GLU A 881 25.03 24.26 -6.20
C GLU A 881 25.11 25.76 -5.90
N ASN A 882 23.97 26.40 -5.56
CA ASN A 882 23.95 27.80 -5.17
C ASN A 882 24.78 28.05 -3.90
N LEU A 883 24.66 27.18 -2.88
CA LEU A 883 25.48 27.26 -1.67
C LEU A 883 26.97 27.12 -1.99
N LYS A 884 27.38 26.16 -2.85
CA LYS A 884 28.78 26.02 -3.27
C LYS A 884 29.32 27.29 -3.91
N LEU A 885 28.58 27.88 -4.85
CA LEU A 885 29.01 29.11 -5.53
C LEU A 885 29.20 30.27 -4.56
N GLU A 886 28.26 30.43 -3.62
CA GLU A 886 28.37 31.45 -2.57
C GLU A 886 29.63 31.25 -1.72
N LYS A 887 29.89 30.02 -1.25
CA LYS A 887 31.07 29.74 -0.42
C LYS A 887 32.37 29.89 -1.21
N LEU A 888 32.42 29.47 -2.48
CA LEU A 888 33.60 29.66 -3.32
C LEU A 888 33.92 31.15 -3.54
N LYS A 889 32.91 32.01 -3.70
CA LYS A 889 33.09 33.48 -3.76
C LYS A 889 33.55 34.06 -2.42
N LEU A 890 32.92 33.63 -1.31
CA LEU A 890 33.24 34.11 0.04
C LEU A 890 34.70 33.83 0.43
N PHE A 891 35.27 32.73 -0.04
CA PHE A 891 36.67 32.35 0.19
C PHE A 891 37.61 32.76 -0.97
N ASN A 892 37.19 33.66 -1.86
CA ASN A 892 37.98 34.19 -2.99
C ASN A 892 38.59 33.13 -3.92
N ILE A 893 37.96 31.94 -4.01
CA ILE A 893 38.41 30.86 -4.91
C ILE A 893 37.96 31.16 -6.34
N ILE A 894 36.78 31.77 -6.49
CA ILE A 894 36.23 32.25 -7.76
C ILE A 894 35.87 33.73 -7.61
N LYS A 895 35.87 34.48 -8.73
CA LYS A 895 35.50 35.91 -8.77
C LYS A 895 34.00 36.13 -8.72
#